data_AF-A0A918WV72-F1
#
_entry.id   AF-A0A918WV72-F1
#
_cell.length_a   1.000
_cell.length_b   1.000
_cell.length_c   1.000
_cell.angle_alpha   90.00
_cell.angle_beta   90.00
_cell.angle_gamma   90.00
#
_symmetry.space_group_name_H-M   'P 1'
#
loop_
_entity.id
_entity.type
_entity.pdbx_description
1 polymer ?
#
loop_
_entity_poly.entity_id
_entity_poly.type
_entity_poly.pdbx_seq_one_letter_code
_entity_poly.pdbx_strand_id
1 'polypeptide(L)'
;MTRPPFLRRPGRLRLLLAAALTTAVAVTGLSAPPVAEARAQEARRPVDPNSLTYKDVSTLKGYAADTWKSLEALISPETGLPASSITGDLKNRVHQTGPTPFGTYLWSATTAWKTGLISRGQARERVQRTLKALGRLDRHQESGMFYRWYDPYTGKLRDATPEARFVSSVDNAWAATGLMVVKDAFPELRREISPLLDRMDFRWFYEANATGANKGGGLMRGGFYTTETAPNVCTVKKRGVGYTCHFYGALGETRQVTYVAMALGQVPRQAYWGQNRSFADTECKQETRPTGSWRTYDGVKVWEGAYDYRGMKVMPAWGGSMFEAMMPNLFVPEEKWGRQSWAKNHPLIVKSQIEHGMDEAKYGYWGFSPSNSPNGGYRAYGVDGIGMDPDGYTSDQEKTTRDPGFTGCREGKPLPAKYGDGVVTPHASFLALRYAPRAALDNLAKLRKDFDVYGAGGFYDAVAVKSKKVSREYLTLDQGMVMAALGNALTGNSLRDGFVRGSDPVGLYRVKDVIAKERFASQDRRTPAFKEDDAATVRAYAVDTWKSMDAMVEPATGLPADNIGGDLSAASRSATTSPTNIGMYLWGAVTARDLGLITAADARARVQKVLGTLATMDHHEASGMYYNWFDPKTGHTLTTWPGNGNVVKPFLSSVDNAWLASALMVVRTAVPEAKTQAQTILGRMKWTYFYNNVDATPGSPAGLMRGGFWPTKPTDGTCTVAGNYAGDGKPDVQYTCHNYGAMGETRIVSYVGIASGQIPPVHYFGGNRGFQPTCAWAWQEQKPTGTTHTYLGAPVFEGTYSYRGMKLMPNWGGSMFEELMNDLVVPENKWAPDSWGKNHPVFVKAQIAHGMEEAKYGYWGFSPSNNPNGGYREYGVDAIGMAADGYTSDQEKTQVDGGFEGCREGKPAPTSYGDGVVTPHAAALAYRYEPKAALDNLAKLRADFDAYGPGGFYDAVAVKSGKVSKRYLALDQGMLLASFGNALTGDKLRGYFAAGEATTVLKPLLGLEKWESHS
;
A
#
# COMPACT_ATOMS: atom_id res chain seq x y z
N MET A 1 10.94 41.25 55.87
CA MET A 1 12.39 41.15 56.16
C MET A 1 13.04 40.30 55.07
N THR A 2 14.22 40.54 54.48
CA THR A 2 15.02 41.75 54.19
C THR A 2 16.33 41.28 53.51
N ARG A 3 16.27 41.11 52.19
CA ARG A 3 17.35 41.34 51.19
C ARG A 3 18.64 40.46 51.17
N PRO A 4 19.42 40.53 50.04
CA PRO A 4 20.57 39.67 49.73
C PRO A 4 21.92 40.41 49.88
N PRO A 5 23.03 39.86 49.34
CA PRO A 5 23.64 40.46 48.13
C PRO A 5 24.10 39.38 47.10
N PHE A 6 24.70 39.64 45.92
CA PHE A 6 25.17 40.90 45.28
C PHE A 6 24.85 40.94 43.75
N LEU A 7 25.64 41.61 42.90
CA LEU A 7 25.24 42.09 41.55
C LEU A 7 26.43 42.46 40.63
N ARG A 8 26.51 42.00 39.36
CA ARG A 8 27.16 42.76 38.24
C ARG A 8 26.68 42.39 36.80
N ARG A 9 27.00 43.29 35.85
CA ARG A 9 26.48 43.52 34.47
C ARG A 9 27.60 44.24 33.63
N PRO A 10 27.38 44.84 32.43
CA PRO A 10 26.90 44.32 31.13
C PRO A 10 27.82 44.74 29.94
N GLY A 11 27.41 44.50 28.68
CA GLY A 11 27.99 45.16 27.50
C GLY A 11 27.12 45.04 26.22
N ARG A 12 27.12 46.05 25.34
CA ARG A 12 26.45 46.11 24.02
C ARG A 12 27.30 46.95 23.05
N LEU A 13 27.32 46.58 21.75
CA LEU A 13 27.44 47.55 20.64
C LEU A 13 26.90 46.97 19.30
N ARG A 14 26.85 47.80 18.24
CA ARG A 14 26.36 47.54 16.87
C ARG A 14 27.19 48.37 15.87
N LEU A 15 26.87 48.27 14.56
CA LEU A 15 27.39 49.00 13.37
C LEU A 15 28.63 48.39 12.67
N LEU A 16 28.87 48.55 11.35
CA LEU A 16 28.01 48.62 10.13
C LEU A 16 28.91 48.73 8.85
N LEU A 17 28.44 48.26 7.67
CA LEU A 17 29.02 48.41 6.29
C LEU A 17 30.45 47.83 6.07
N ALA A 18 30.89 47.15 4.98
CA ALA A 18 30.63 47.15 3.51
C ALA A 18 31.38 48.25 2.73
N ALA A 19 32.04 48.04 1.56
CA ALA A 19 32.18 46.90 0.63
C ALA A 19 33.63 46.89 0.00
N ALA A 20 34.05 46.32 -1.15
CA ALA A 20 33.40 45.66 -2.32
C ALA A 20 34.37 44.79 -3.20
N LEU A 21 33.80 44.05 -4.17
CA LEU A 21 34.30 43.51 -5.47
C LEU A 21 35.81 43.26 -5.79
N THR A 22 36.11 42.03 -6.24
CA THR A 22 36.63 41.77 -7.61
C THR A 22 36.31 40.33 -8.06
N THR A 23 36.25 40.06 -9.37
CA THR A 23 35.75 38.79 -9.95
C THR A 23 36.83 37.91 -10.58
N ALA A 24 36.70 36.59 -10.40
CA ALA A 24 37.27 35.59 -11.31
C ALA A 24 36.33 34.36 -11.38
N VAL A 25 36.12 33.81 -12.58
CA VAL A 25 35.26 32.63 -12.81
C VAL A 25 36.12 31.39 -13.00
N ALA A 26 35.79 30.30 -12.29
CA ALA A 26 36.28 28.97 -12.58
C ALA A 26 35.13 27.96 -12.39
N VAL A 27 34.67 27.38 -13.50
CA VAL A 27 33.62 26.35 -13.51
C VAL A 27 34.27 24.97 -13.41
N THR A 28 33.87 24.17 -12.41
CA THR A 28 33.77 22.69 -12.48
C THR A 28 33.27 22.09 -11.16
N GLY A 29 32.59 20.95 -11.21
CA GLY A 29 32.62 20.00 -10.08
C GLY A 29 31.46 19.99 -9.07
N LEU A 30 30.26 20.49 -9.39
CA LEU A 30 29.06 20.15 -8.60
C LEU A 30 28.73 18.66 -8.80
N SER A 31 29.17 17.81 -7.87
CA SER A 31 28.82 16.39 -7.85
C SER A 31 27.35 16.20 -7.49
N ALA A 32 26.59 15.57 -8.39
CA ALA A 32 25.22 15.17 -8.10
C ALA A 32 25.14 14.25 -6.85
N PRO A 33 24.06 14.32 -6.05
CA PRO A 33 23.86 13.37 -4.96
C PRO A 33 23.87 11.93 -5.53
N PRO A 34 24.57 10.98 -4.87
CA PRO A 34 24.76 9.66 -5.45
C PRO A 34 23.41 8.95 -5.61
N VAL A 35 23.19 8.31 -6.77
CA VAL A 35 21.95 7.60 -7.14
C VAL A 35 21.52 6.53 -6.12
N ALA A 36 22.42 6.10 -5.24
CA ALA A 36 22.11 5.28 -4.07
C ALA A 36 21.11 5.96 -3.09
N GLU A 37 21.22 7.26 -2.85
CA GLU A 37 20.44 7.97 -1.83
C GLU A 37 18.98 8.18 -2.25
N ALA A 38 18.73 8.47 -3.53
CA ALA A 38 17.38 8.50 -4.11
C ALA A 38 16.71 7.11 -4.05
N ARG A 39 17.45 6.04 -4.38
CA ARG A 39 16.96 4.65 -4.26
C ARG A 39 16.72 4.24 -2.80
N ALA A 40 17.53 4.74 -1.86
CA ALA A 40 17.33 4.54 -0.43
C ALA A 40 16.04 5.25 0.05
N GLN A 41 15.71 6.44 -0.47
CA GLN A 41 14.42 7.08 -0.19
C GLN A 41 13.23 6.31 -0.78
N GLU A 42 13.35 5.80 -2.01
CA GLU A 42 12.29 5.03 -2.68
C GLU A 42 11.93 3.75 -1.89
N ALA A 43 12.92 3.06 -1.34
CA ALA A 43 12.76 1.88 -0.50
C ALA A 43 12.13 2.13 0.90
N ARG A 44 11.94 3.39 1.31
CA ARG A 44 11.47 3.76 2.67
C ARG A 44 9.95 3.85 2.81
N ARG A 45 9.18 3.83 1.70
CA ARG A 45 7.71 3.90 1.71
C ARG A 45 7.07 2.56 2.11
N PRO A 46 5.95 2.53 2.87
CA PRO A 46 5.22 1.29 3.14
C PRO A 46 4.51 0.84 1.85
N VAL A 47 4.77 -0.38 1.39
CA VAL A 47 4.23 -0.85 0.10
C VAL A 47 2.97 -1.71 0.30
N ASP A 48 1.92 -1.29 -0.38
CA ASP A 48 0.64 -2.00 -0.53
C ASP A 48 0.85 -3.32 -1.31
N PRO A 49 0.46 -4.50 -0.77
CA PRO A 49 0.65 -5.79 -1.45
C PRO A 49 -0.14 -5.93 -2.77
N ASN A 50 -1.08 -5.01 -3.07
CA ASN A 50 -1.75 -4.93 -4.37
C ASN A 50 -0.91 -4.20 -5.44
N SER A 51 0.34 -3.79 -5.16
CA SER A 51 1.17 -3.04 -6.12
C SER A 51 1.74 -3.87 -7.28
N LEU A 52 1.55 -5.19 -7.30
CA LEU A 52 2.08 -6.09 -8.34
C LEU A 52 1.42 -5.81 -9.70
N THR A 53 2.23 -5.53 -10.72
CA THR A 53 1.75 -5.40 -12.11
C THR A 53 1.48 -6.77 -12.75
N TYR A 54 0.79 -6.80 -13.89
CA TYR A 54 0.64 -8.03 -14.69
C TYR A 54 2.01 -8.64 -15.07
N LYS A 55 3.02 -7.81 -15.36
CA LYS A 55 4.40 -8.25 -15.63
C LYS A 55 5.03 -8.88 -14.38
N ASP A 56 4.80 -8.31 -13.21
CA ASP A 56 5.30 -8.86 -11.94
C ASP A 56 4.61 -10.20 -11.62
N VAL A 57 3.28 -10.29 -11.77
CA VAL A 57 2.52 -11.55 -11.62
C VAL A 57 3.00 -12.63 -12.59
N SER A 58 3.27 -12.28 -13.86
CA SER A 58 3.86 -13.19 -14.84
C SER A 58 5.27 -13.65 -14.44
N THR A 59 6.09 -12.72 -13.96
CA THR A 59 7.45 -13.02 -13.46
C THR A 59 7.41 -13.95 -12.24
N LEU A 60 6.52 -13.70 -11.29
CA LEU A 60 6.28 -14.56 -10.11
C LEU A 60 5.74 -15.94 -10.49
N LYS A 61 4.89 -16.06 -11.52
CA LYS A 61 4.47 -17.35 -12.08
C LYS A 61 5.64 -18.11 -12.72
N GLY A 62 6.54 -17.42 -13.42
CA GLY A 62 7.79 -18.00 -13.92
C GLY A 62 8.67 -18.54 -12.80
N TYR A 63 8.90 -17.74 -11.75
CA TYR A 63 9.61 -18.19 -10.55
C TYR A 63 8.93 -19.39 -9.88
N ALA A 64 7.59 -19.43 -9.81
CA ALA A 64 6.87 -20.57 -9.24
C ALA A 64 7.03 -21.84 -10.10
N ALA A 65 6.98 -21.70 -11.44
CA ALA A 65 7.18 -22.82 -12.35
C ALA A 65 8.60 -23.40 -12.27
N ASP A 66 9.62 -22.54 -12.17
CA ASP A 66 11.01 -23.00 -12.05
C ASP A 66 11.32 -23.58 -10.66
N THR A 67 10.85 -22.93 -9.58
CA THR A 67 10.99 -23.44 -8.19
C THR A 67 10.25 -24.78 -8.00
N TRP A 68 9.14 -25.00 -8.73
CA TRP A 68 8.46 -26.30 -8.70
C TRP A 68 9.32 -27.43 -9.31
N LYS A 69 10.17 -27.14 -10.31
CA LYS A 69 11.06 -28.16 -10.90
C LYS A 69 12.10 -28.66 -9.89
N SER A 70 12.69 -27.79 -9.06
CA SER A 70 13.61 -28.24 -8.00
C SER A 70 12.88 -29.10 -6.96
N LEU A 71 11.66 -28.72 -6.57
CA LEU A 71 10.83 -29.47 -5.62
C LEU A 71 10.30 -30.81 -6.16
N GLU A 72 10.02 -30.94 -7.45
CA GLU A 72 9.77 -32.24 -8.09
C GLU A 72 11.06 -33.06 -8.18
N ALA A 73 12.16 -32.44 -8.59
CA ALA A 73 13.47 -33.08 -8.66
C ALA A 73 13.99 -33.52 -7.28
N LEU A 74 13.45 -33.01 -6.17
CA LEU A 74 13.78 -33.43 -4.80
C LEU A 74 13.06 -34.72 -4.33
N ILE A 75 11.98 -35.16 -4.98
CA ILE A 75 11.10 -36.23 -4.48
C ILE A 75 11.57 -37.63 -4.88
N SER A 76 11.82 -38.51 -3.90
CA SER A 76 12.02 -39.95 -4.09
C SER A 76 10.89 -40.55 -4.94
N PRO A 77 11.15 -41.08 -6.15
CA PRO A 77 10.13 -41.79 -6.94
C PRO A 77 9.77 -43.16 -6.35
N GLU A 78 10.51 -43.64 -5.34
CA GLU A 78 10.24 -44.85 -4.57
C GLU A 78 9.18 -44.58 -3.49
N THR A 79 9.48 -43.71 -2.53
CA THR A 79 8.64 -43.47 -1.35
C THR A 79 7.64 -42.33 -1.54
N GLY A 80 8.00 -41.29 -2.31
CA GLY A 80 7.33 -39.99 -2.30
C GLY A 80 7.83 -39.01 -1.23
N LEU A 81 8.92 -39.32 -0.52
CA LEU A 81 9.55 -38.41 0.44
C LEU A 81 10.50 -37.42 -0.27
N PRO A 82 10.51 -36.13 0.10
CA PRO A 82 11.48 -35.17 -0.41
C PRO A 82 12.86 -35.39 0.23
N ALA A 83 13.94 -35.30 -0.53
CA ALA A 83 15.29 -35.08 0.05
C ALA A 83 15.36 -33.71 0.76
N SER A 84 16.48 -33.40 1.44
CA SER A 84 16.70 -32.10 2.10
C SER A 84 17.39 -31.06 1.21
N SER A 85 18.17 -31.53 0.22
CA SER A 85 18.79 -30.71 -0.83
C SER A 85 19.03 -31.55 -2.10
N ILE A 86 19.28 -30.84 -3.20
CA ILE A 86 19.77 -31.40 -4.46
C ILE A 86 20.75 -30.44 -5.11
N THR A 87 21.78 -30.99 -5.76
CA THR A 87 22.76 -30.21 -6.54
C THR A 87 22.09 -29.40 -7.64
N GLY A 88 22.70 -28.29 -8.01
CA GLY A 88 22.16 -27.31 -8.96
C GLY A 88 21.82 -27.85 -10.38
N ASP A 89 22.37 -29.00 -10.75
CA ASP A 89 22.08 -29.72 -11.99
C ASP A 89 20.84 -30.64 -11.93
N LEU A 90 20.15 -30.66 -10.78
CA LEU A 90 18.97 -31.46 -10.46
C LEU A 90 19.16 -32.99 -10.50
N LYS A 91 20.39 -33.50 -10.29
CA LYS A 91 20.67 -34.95 -10.30
C LYS A 91 20.98 -35.54 -8.92
N ASN A 92 21.88 -34.91 -8.16
CA ASN A 92 22.46 -35.54 -6.97
C ASN A 92 21.73 -35.05 -5.72
N ARG A 93 20.76 -35.85 -5.25
CA ARG A 93 20.05 -35.60 -3.99
C ARG A 93 20.89 -36.02 -2.81
N VAL A 94 20.77 -35.31 -1.70
CA VAL A 94 21.28 -35.81 -0.42
C VAL A 94 20.42 -37.00 0.05
N HIS A 95 21.07 -38.07 0.50
CA HIS A 95 20.44 -39.18 1.23
C HIS A 95 20.07 -38.76 2.65
N GLN A 96 19.17 -37.78 2.77
CA GLN A 96 18.72 -37.21 4.04
C GLN A 96 17.37 -36.53 3.86
N THR A 97 16.41 -36.87 4.71
CA THR A 97 15.12 -36.18 4.84
C THR A 97 14.67 -36.12 6.30
N GLY A 98 13.71 -35.25 6.60
CA GLY A 98 13.26 -34.99 7.96
C GLY A 98 11.95 -34.17 8.00
N PRO A 99 11.49 -33.78 9.20
CA PRO A 99 10.14 -33.26 9.37
C PRO A 99 9.92 -31.89 8.69
N THR A 100 10.96 -31.05 8.61
CA THR A 100 10.91 -29.78 7.85
C THR A 100 10.69 -30.02 6.34
N PRO A 101 11.52 -30.81 5.61
CA PRO A 101 11.21 -31.23 4.24
C PRO A 101 9.81 -31.83 4.04
N PHE A 102 9.31 -32.65 4.98
CA PHE A 102 7.96 -33.21 4.89
C PHE A 102 6.89 -32.11 4.87
N GLY A 103 6.99 -31.15 5.80
CA GLY A 103 6.10 -29.99 5.84
C GLY A 103 6.19 -29.15 4.58
N THR A 104 7.41 -28.83 4.13
CA THR A 104 7.63 -27.90 3.02
C THR A 104 7.14 -28.43 1.68
N TYR A 105 7.26 -29.74 1.43
CA TYR A 105 6.71 -30.34 0.22
C TYR A 105 5.18 -30.34 0.20
N LEU A 106 4.54 -30.64 1.33
CA LEU A 106 3.07 -30.72 1.43
C LEU A 106 2.39 -29.38 1.11
N TRP A 107 2.88 -28.26 1.64
CA TRP A 107 2.34 -26.95 1.28
C TRP A 107 2.77 -26.50 -0.12
N SER A 108 3.96 -26.88 -0.59
CA SER A 108 4.40 -26.59 -1.97
C SER A 108 3.55 -27.28 -3.03
N ALA A 109 3.12 -28.52 -2.81
CA ALA A 109 2.15 -29.21 -3.68
C ALA A 109 0.78 -28.53 -3.68
N THR A 110 0.37 -27.93 -2.54
CA THR A 110 -0.82 -27.07 -2.46
C THR A 110 -0.64 -25.79 -3.27
N THR A 111 0.50 -25.10 -3.16
CA THR A 111 0.83 -23.95 -4.03
C THR A 111 0.75 -24.34 -5.50
N ALA A 112 1.46 -25.40 -5.92
CA ALA A 112 1.57 -25.79 -7.32
C ALA A 112 0.20 -26.11 -7.95
N TRP A 113 -0.74 -26.68 -7.20
CA TRP A 113 -2.15 -26.76 -7.63
C TRP A 113 -2.79 -25.38 -7.71
N LYS A 114 -2.75 -24.58 -6.64
CA LYS A 114 -3.44 -23.29 -6.55
C LYS A 114 -2.93 -22.24 -7.56
N THR A 115 -1.68 -22.33 -8.01
CA THR A 115 -1.11 -21.50 -9.08
C THR A 115 -1.31 -22.06 -10.49
N GLY A 116 -1.83 -23.28 -10.63
CA GLY A 116 -2.08 -23.94 -11.92
C GLY A 116 -0.86 -24.61 -12.58
N LEU A 117 0.22 -24.86 -11.83
CA LEU A 117 1.40 -25.58 -12.34
C LEU A 117 1.15 -27.09 -12.49
N ILE A 118 0.29 -27.64 -11.63
CA ILE A 118 -0.19 -29.03 -11.71
C ILE A 118 -1.70 -29.09 -11.48
N SER A 119 -2.34 -30.14 -12.00
CA SER A 119 -3.77 -30.39 -11.73
C SER A 119 -4.03 -30.78 -10.27
N ARG A 120 -5.28 -30.61 -9.83
CA ARG A 120 -5.71 -31.04 -8.49
C ARG A 120 -5.50 -32.54 -8.26
N GLY A 121 -5.66 -33.37 -9.30
CA GLY A 121 -5.43 -34.82 -9.24
C GLY A 121 -3.97 -35.16 -8.95
N GLN A 122 -3.05 -34.62 -9.76
CA GLN A 122 -1.60 -34.79 -9.56
C GLN A 122 -1.14 -34.31 -8.18
N ALA A 123 -1.67 -33.16 -7.71
CA ALA A 123 -1.33 -32.64 -6.38
C ALA A 123 -1.84 -33.56 -5.25
N ARG A 124 -3.11 -33.99 -5.34
CA ARG A 124 -3.72 -34.96 -4.41
C ARG A 124 -2.91 -36.26 -4.36
N GLU A 125 -2.52 -36.80 -5.51
CA GLU A 125 -1.76 -38.06 -5.60
C GLU A 125 -0.35 -37.94 -5.00
N ARG A 126 0.36 -36.85 -5.26
CA ARG A 126 1.67 -36.55 -4.65
C ARG A 126 1.56 -36.39 -3.14
N VAL A 127 0.57 -35.64 -2.66
CA VAL A 127 0.28 -35.48 -1.23
C VAL A 127 -0.07 -36.84 -0.61
N GLN A 128 -0.99 -37.61 -1.20
CA GLN A 128 -1.38 -38.92 -0.68
C GLN A 128 -0.22 -39.93 -0.66
N ARG A 129 0.67 -39.91 -1.66
CA ARG A 129 1.89 -40.72 -1.66
C ARG A 129 2.81 -40.36 -0.49
N THR A 130 3.04 -39.06 -0.29
CA THR A 130 3.81 -38.53 0.83
C THR A 130 3.20 -38.96 2.17
N LEU A 131 1.89 -38.76 2.37
CA LEU A 131 1.16 -39.15 3.58
C LEU A 131 1.27 -40.65 3.88
N LYS A 132 1.19 -41.51 2.85
CA LYS A 132 1.37 -42.97 2.99
C LYS A 132 2.79 -43.36 3.39
N ALA A 133 3.81 -42.61 2.98
CA ALA A 133 5.18 -42.76 3.49
C ALA A 133 5.28 -42.29 4.96
N LEU A 134 4.78 -41.09 5.28
CA LEU A 134 4.75 -40.55 6.65
C LEU A 134 3.97 -41.43 7.64
N GLY A 135 2.95 -42.16 7.18
CA GLY A 135 2.23 -43.17 7.96
C GLY A 135 3.10 -44.35 8.39
N ARG A 136 4.13 -44.70 7.60
CA ARG A 136 5.01 -45.86 7.79
C ARG A 136 6.33 -45.53 8.51
N LEU A 137 6.69 -44.25 8.65
CA LEU A 137 7.94 -43.86 9.31
C LEU A 137 7.97 -44.27 10.78
N ASP A 138 9.11 -44.81 11.21
CA ASP A 138 9.52 -44.89 12.60
C ASP A 138 9.43 -43.50 13.25
N ARG A 139 8.84 -43.43 14.44
CA ARG A 139 8.63 -42.17 15.16
C ARG A 139 8.79 -42.38 16.66
N HIS A 140 8.90 -41.31 17.43
CA HIS A 140 8.90 -41.42 18.88
C HIS A 140 7.50 -41.84 19.36
N GLN A 141 7.40 -43.05 19.93
CA GLN A 141 6.10 -43.70 20.15
C GLN A 141 5.20 -42.93 21.11
N GLU A 142 5.75 -42.41 22.21
CA GLU A 142 4.95 -41.75 23.27
C GLU A 142 4.57 -40.28 22.97
N SER A 143 5.25 -39.63 22.02
CA SER A 143 4.92 -38.24 21.60
C SER A 143 4.37 -38.15 20.18
N GLY A 144 4.36 -39.26 19.44
CA GLY A 144 4.00 -39.36 18.03
C GLY A 144 4.87 -38.54 17.06
N MET A 145 5.89 -37.85 17.56
CA MET A 145 6.75 -36.94 16.80
C MET A 145 7.73 -37.70 15.90
N PHE A 146 7.97 -37.15 14.72
CA PHE A 146 9.00 -37.64 13.82
C PHE A 146 10.39 -37.32 14.37
N TYR A 147 11.29 -38.29 14.22
CA TYR A 147 12.74 -38.12 14.38
C TYR A 147 13.34 -37.19 13.32
N ARG A 148 14.59 -36.78 13.52
CA ARG A 148 15.27 -35.76 12.70
C ARG A 148 15.62 -36.26 11.30
N TRP A 149 16.27 -37.43 11.17
CA TRP A 149 16.86 -37.86 9.90
C TRP A 149 16.46 -39.28 9.46
N TYR A 150 15.97 -39.38 8.23
CA TYR A 150 15.68 -40.61 7.49
C TYR A 150 16.41 -40.60 6.15
N ASP A 151 16.59 -41.76 5.54
CA ASP A 151 16.91 -41.87 4.12
C ASP A 151 15.60 -41.73 3.28
N PRO A 152 15.54 -40.83 2.27
CA PRO A 152 14.32 -40.59 1.52
C PRO A 152 13.93 -41.74 0.57
N TYR A 153 14.87 -42.60 0.16
CA TYR A 153 14.63 -43.69 -0.79
C TYR A 153 14.02 -44.94 -0.13
N THR A 154 14.25 -45.11 1.17
CA THR A 154 13.79 -46.27 1.95
C THR A 154 12.81 -45.93 3.07
N GLY A 155 12.77 -44.67 3.53
CA GLY A 155 12.00 -44.25 4.70
C GLY A 155 12.55 -44.78 6.03
N LYS A 156 13.72 -45.41 6.05
CA LYS A 156 14.38 -45.87 7.28
C LYS A 156 15.09 -44.71 7.97
N LEU A 157 15.22 -44.79 9.30
CA LEU A 157 16.10 -43.90 10.06
C LEU A 157 17.53 -43.95 9.48
N ARG A 158 18.12 -42.78 9.23
CA ARG A 158 19.47 -42.68 8.70
C ARG A 158 20.47 -42.78 9.84
N ASP A 159 21.23 -43.87 9.84
CA ASP A 159 22.26 -44.19 10.83
C ASP A 159 21.69 -44.36 12.27
N ALA A 160 22.23 -45.29 13.06
CA ALA A 160 21.66 -45.63 14.38
C ALA A 160 22.05 -44.62 15.49
N THR A 161 22.27 -43.35 15.14
CA THR A 161 22.87 -42.33 16.01
C THR A 161 21.84 -41.60 16.88
N PRO A 162 22.26 -41.03 18.03
CA PRO A 162 21.43 -40.10 18.80
C PRO A 162 20.94 -38.92 17.96
N GLU A 163 21.78 -38.39 17.07
CA GLU A 163 21.51 -37.20 16.24
C GLU A 163 20.40 -37.45 15.22
N ALA A 164 20.34 -38.65 14.63
CA ALA A 164 19.25 -39.05 13.73
C ALA A 164 17.93 -39.21 14.49
N ARG A 165 18.01 -39.79 15.70
CA ARG A 165 16.88 -40.00 16.62
C ARG A 165 16.56 -38.78 17.51
N PHE A 166 17.09 -37.60 17.20
CA PHE A 166 16.71 -36.36 17.86
C PHE A 166 15.26 -36.00 17.49
N VAL A 167 14.49 -35.50 18.45
CA VAL A 167 13.11 -35.05 18.27
C VAL A 167 13.05 -33.55 18.44
N SER A 168 13.11 -32.84 17.31
CA SER A 168 13.08 -31.37 17.21
C SER A 168 11.66 -30.82 17.30
N SER A 169 11.43 -29.77 18.10
CA SER A 169 10.10 -29.14 18.18
C SER A 169 9.78 -28.26 16.97
N VAL A 170 10.78 -27.58 16.40
CA VAL A 170 10.63 -26.71 15.23
C VAL A 170 10.39 -27.51 13.96
N ASP A 171 11.18 -28.56 13.71
CA ASP A 171 10.99 -29.38 12.50
C ASP A 171 9.60 -30.04 12.50
N ASN A 172 9.15 -30.57 13.65
CA ASN A 172 7.82 -31.15 13.78
C ASN A 172 6.70 -30.08 13.69
N ALA A 173 6.93 -28.83 14.11
CA ALA A 173 5.96 -27.75 13.90
C ALA A 173 5.79 -27.42 12.40
N TRP A 174 6.86 -27.48 11.60
CA TRP A 174 6.74 -27.34 10.13
C TRP A 174 6.04 -28.53 9.49
N ALA A 175 6.35 -29.76 9.91
CA ALA A 175 5.60 -30.95 9.48
C ALA A 175 4.09 -30.82 9.75
N ALA A 176 3.72 -30.46 10.98
CA ALA A 176 2.33 -30.23 11.39
C ALA A 176 1.68 -29.08 10.62
N THR A 177 2.41 -27.99 10.33
CA THR A 177 1.93 -26.87 9.51
C THR A 177 1.59 -27.33 8.09
N GLY A 178 2.45 -28.15 7.47
CA GLY A 178 2.19 -28.77 6.16
C GLY A 178 0.96 -29.70 6.20
N LEU A 179 0.85 -30.57 7.21
CA LEU A 179 -0.33 -31.41 7.44
C LEU A 179 -1.62 -30.57 7.57
N MET A 180 -1.62 -29.48 8.35
CA MET A 180 -2.78 -28.59 8.51
C MET A 180 -3.20 -27.96 7.17
N VAL A 181 -2.24 -27.45 6.38
CA VAL A 181 -2.51 -26.89 5.05
C VAL A 181 -3.15 -27.92 4.11
N VAL A 182 -2.64 -29.17 4.06
CA VAL A 182 -3.24 -30.20 3.19
C VAL A 182 -4.59 -30.74 3.72
N LYS A 183 -4.88 -30.61 5.03
CA LYS A 183 -6.16 -30.98 5.66
C LYS A 183 -7.32 -30.07 5.21
N ASP A 184 -7.03 -28.82 4.85
CA ASP A 184 -7.95 -27.91 4.18
C ASP A 184 -7.96 -28.12 2.65
N ALA A 185 -6.78 -28.18 2.01
CA ALA A 185 -6.66 -28.25 0.56
C ALA A 185 -7.25 -29.53 -0.07
N PHE A 186 -7.14 -30.65 0.65
CA PHE A 186 -7.62 -31.96 0.22
C PHE A 186 -8.52 -32.60 1.30
N PRO A 187 -9.78 -32.13 1.46
CA PRO A 187 -10.70 -32.67 2.46
C PRO A 187 -10.92 -34.19 2.36
N GLU A 188 -10.80 -34.75 1.16
CA GLU A 188 -10.87 -36.20 0.93
C GLU A 188 -9.76 -36.99 1.64
N LEU A 189 -8.60 -36.38 1.89
CA LEU A 189 -7.45 -37.01 2.57
C LEU A 189 -7.49 -36.84 4.09
N ARG A 190 -8.51 -36.19 4.67
CA ARG A 190 -8.62 -35.94 6.13
C ARG A 190 -8.52 -37.20 7.00
N ARG A 191 -8.97 -38.36 6.49
CA ARG A 191 -8.84 -39.66 7.17
C ARG A 191 -7.40 -40.20 7.22
N GLU A 192 -6.54 -39.80 6.28
CA GLU A 192 -5.11 -40.12 6.29
C GLU A 192 -4.31 -39.07 7.09
N ILE A 193 -4.72 -37.80 7.03
CA ILE A 193 -4.01 -36.67 7.64
C ILE A 193 -4.24 -36.57 9.16
N SER A 194 -5.48 -36.71 9.63
CA SER A 194 -5.80 -36.45 11.05
C SER A 194 -5.04 -37.42 11.98
N PRO A 195 -4.99 -38.76 11.73
CA PRO A 195 -4.19 -39.68 12.54
C PRO A 195 -2.67 -39.43 12.56
N LEU A 196 -2.15 -38.57 11.68
CA LEU A 196 -0.76 -38.07 11.79
C LEU A 196 -0.68 -36.89 12.75
N LEU A 197 -1.55 -35.88 12.60
CA LEU A 197 -1.61 -34.70 13.47
C LEU A 197 -2.00 -35.05 14.91
N ASP A 198 -3.04 -35.86 15.09
CA ASP A 198 -3.65 -36.17 16.39
C ASP A 198 -2.69 -36.95 17.30
N ARG A 199 -1.64 -37.57 16.72
CA ARG A 199 -0.56 -38.24 17.46
C ARG A 199 0.55 -37.29 17.93
N MET A 200 0.71 -36.11 17.32
CA MET A 200 1.83 -35.21 17.59
C MET A 200 1.59 -34.39 18.87
N ASP A 201 2.10 -34.88 20.01
CA ASP A 201 1.97 -34.22 21.30
C ASP A 201 3.09 -33.21 21.60
N PHE A 202 2.86 -31.93 21.28
CA PHE A 202 3.77 -30.82 21.58
C PHE A 202 3.91 -30.51 23.07
N ARG A 203 3.06 -31.07 23.96
CA ARG A 203 3.23 -30.95 25.43
C ARG A 203 4.50 -31.64 25.92
N TRP A 204 5.12 -32.49 25.09
CA TRP A 204 6.47 -33.00 25.36
C TRP A 204 7.53 -31.90 25.36
N PHE A 205 7.33 -30.77 24.69
CA PHE A 205 8.29 -29.66 24.68
C PHE A 205 7.94 -28.53 25.68
N TYR A 206 6.69 -28.46 26.16
CA TYR A 206 6.21 -27.35 26.98
C TYR A 206 6.52 -27.54 28.48
N GLU A 207 7.22 -26.58 29.06
CA GLU A 207 7.51 -26.52 30.50
C GLU A 207 6.88 -25.26 31.10
N ALA A 208 5.72 -25.42 31.76
CA ALA A 208 4.95 -24.31 32.34
C ALA A 208 5.76 -23.47 33.36
N ASN A 209 6.63 -24.13 34.13
CA ASN A 209 7.45 -23.51 35.19
C ASN A 209 8.87 -23.13 34.70
N ALA A 210 9.07 -22.96 33.39
CA ALA A 210 10.37 -22.55 32.83
C ALA A 210 10.86 -21.23 33.44
N THR A 211 12.10 -21.20 33.93
CA THR A 211 12.70 -20.03 34.56
C THR A 211 13.13 -18.99 33.54
N GLY A 212 12.55 -17.80 33.59
CA GLY A 212 12.89 -16.67 32.74
C GLY A 212 12.27 -15.36 33.25
N ALA A 213 12.45 -14.27 32.50
CA ALA A 213 11.90 -12.95 32.84
C ALA A 213 10.36 -12.96 32.91
N ASN A 214 9.72 -13.60 31.94
CA ASN A 214 8.26 -13.62 31.78
C ASN A 214 7.63 -14.79 32.57
N LYS A 215 7.78 -14.77 33.91
CA LYS A 215 7.27 -15.81 34.81
C LYS A 215 5.76 -16.01 34.64
N GLY A 216 5.34 -17.27 34.60
CA GLY A 216 3.94 -17.69 34.40
C GLY A 216 3.57 -18.00 32.95
N GLY A 217 4.41 -17.68 31.96
CA GLY A 217 4.17 -18.07 30.57
C GLY A 217 4.48 -19.55 30.27
N GLY A 218 5.61 -20.04 30.79
CA GLY A 218 6.22 -21.30 30.36
C GLY A 218 6.88 -21.18 28.99
N LEU A 219 7.71 -22.16 28.62
CA LEU A 219 8.48 -22.14 27.36
C LEU A 219 8.49 -23.49 26.66
N MET A 220 8.71 -23.47 25.34
CA MET A 220 8.97 -24.64 24.52
C MET A 220 10.48 -24.94 24.51
N ARG A 221 10.88 -26.18 24.81
CA ARG A 221 12.25 -26.70 24.64
C ARG A 221 12.59 -26.89 23.17
N GLY A 222 13.90 -26.84 22.85
CA GLY A 222 14.42 -27.15 21.51
C GLY A 222 14.03 -28.54 21.00
N GLY A 223 14.16 -29.53 21.88
CA GLY A 223 13.81 -30.92 21.58
C GLY A 223 14.30 -31.88 22.65
N PHE A 224 14.37 -33.15 22.30
CA PHE A 224 14.95 -34.19 23.14
C PHE A 224 15.59 -35.31 22.31
N TYR A 225 16.54 -36.02 22.92
CA TYR A 225 17.12 -37.26 22.43
C TYR A 225 16.42 -38.45 23.07
N THR A 226 16.35 -39.57 22.35
CA THR A 226 15.80 -40.86 22.84
C THR A 226 16.71 -41.58 23.85
N THR A 227 17.80 -40.96 24.28
CA THR A 227 18.70 -41.45 25.33
C THR A 227 19.08 -40.29 26.26
N GLU A 228 19.30 -40.57 27.54
CA GLU A 228 19.74 -39.56 28.50
C GLU A 228 21.24 -39.18 28.35
N THR A 229 22.01 -39.96 27.59
CA THR A 229 23.47 -39.86 27.47
C THR A 229 23.95 -39.11 26.22
N ALA A 230 23.04 -38.44 25.50
CA ALA A 230 23.38 -37.69 24.28
C ALA A 230 24.08 -36.35 24.59
N PRO A 231 24.88 -35.80 23.65
CA PRO A 231 25.51 -34.49 23.83
C PRO A 231 24.48 -33.35 24.03
N ASN A 232 24.82 -32.37 24.88
CA ASN A 232 24.01 -31.17 25.16
C ASN A 232 22.65 -31.45 25.84
N VAL A 233 22.52 -32.57 26.56
CA VAL A 233 21.44 -32.85 27.52
C VAL A 233 21.82 -32.27 28.88
N CYS A 234 21.01 -31.34 29.43
CA CYS A 234 21.46 -30.58 30.61
C CYS A 234 21.11 -31.20 31.98
N THR A 235 19.87 -31.68 32.23
CA THR A 235 19.53 -32.30 33.54
C THR A 235 18.12 -32.91 33.66
N VAL A 236 17.13 -32.53 32.86
CA VAL A 236 15.72 -32.86 33.15
C VAL A 236 15.37 -34.30 32.74
N LYS A 237 15.63 -35.25 33.66
CA LYS A 237 15.17 -36.64 33.58
C LYS A 237 13.66 -36.72 33.81
N LYS A 238 12.90 -36.59 32.73
CA LYS A 238 11.42 -36.62 32.72
C LYS A 238 10.98 -37.44 31.52
N ARG A 239 10.16 -38.47 31.74
CA ARG A 239 9.72 -39.43 30.69
C ARG A 239 10.88 -40.15 29.96
N GLY A 240 12.00 -40.41 30.64
CA GLY A 240 13.11 -41.23 30.13
C GLY A 240 13.91 -40.68 28.95
N VAL A 241 13.77 -39.39 28.61
CA VAL A 241 14.41 -38.77 27.43
C VAL A 241 15.40 -37.66 27.80
N GLY A 242 16.44 -37.49 26.98
CA GLY A 242 17.46 -36.46 27.14
C GLY A 242 17.03 -35.12 26.56
N TYR A 243 16.41 -34.26 27.38
CA TYR A 243 15.99 -32.91 26.95
C TYR A 243 17.15 -31.94 26.71
N THR A 244 17.04 -31.11 25.67
CA THR A 244 18.03 -30.06 25.38
C THR A 244 18.11 -29.00 26.48
N CYS A 245 19.32 -28.45 26.66
CA CYS A 245 19.58 -27.31 27.54
C CYS A 245 18.74 -26.07 27.21
N HIS A 246 18.54 -25.78 25.92
CA HIS A 246 17.95 -24.52 25.47
C HIS A 246 16.42 -24.56 25.34
N PHE A 247 15.81 -23.43 25.67
CA PHE A 247 14.42 -23.10 25.35
C PHE A 247 14.37 -22.11 24.20
N TYR A 248 13.28 -22.13 23.42
CA TYR A 248 13.01 -21.11 22.41
C TYR A 248 12.46 -19.82 23.05
N GLY A 249 13.32 -19.17 23.82
CA GLY A 249 13.01 -18.02 24.67
C GLY A 249 12.88 -16.67 23.96
N ALA A 250 13.00 -16.59 22.63
CA ALA A 250 12.85 -15.35 21.85
C ALA A 250 11.84 -15.55 20.71
N LEU A 251 11.18 -14.48 20.27
CA LEU A 251 10.19 -14.48 19.18
C LEU A 251 10.84 -14.55 17.78
N GLY A 252 11.55 -15.64 17.50
CA GLY A 252 11.99 -16.01 16.15
C GLY A 252 10.90 -16.74 15.35
N GLU A 253 11.31 -17.59 14.41
CA GLU A 253 10.47 -18.56 13.70
C GLU A 253 9.81 -19.56 14.67
N THR A 254 10.49 -19.79 15.80
CA THR A 254 10.12 -20.67 16.91
C THR A 254 8.71 -20.47 17.43
N ARG A 255 8.14 -19.26 17.27
CA ARG A 255 6.75 -18.95 17.62
C ARG A 255 5.73 -19.83 16.88
N GLN A 256 6.10 -20.41 15.72
CA GLN A 256 5.27 -21.41 15.03
C GLN A 256 5.06 -22.67 15.88
N VAL A 257 6.04 -23.08 16.70
CA VAL A 257 5.88 -24.21 17.65
C VAL A 257 4.77 -23.90 18.64
N THR A 258 4.78 -22.69 19.21
CA THR A 258 3.76 -22.18 20.12
C THR A 258 2.40 -22.07 19.42
N TYR A 259 2.36 -21.55 18.18
CA TYR A 259 1.14 -21.43 17.39
C TYR A 259 0.52 -22.79 17.05
N VAL A 260 1.30 -23.77 16.60
CA VAL A 260 0.84 -25.13 16.30
C VAL A 260 0.34 -25.84 17.57
N ALA A 261 1.10 -25.77 18.67
CA ALA A 261 0.70 -26.37 19.94
C ALA A 261 -0.59 -25.74 20.50
N MET A 262 -0.78 -24.43 20.34
CA MET A 262 -2.05 -23.77 20.68
C MET A 262 -3.17 -24.16 19.70
N ALA A 263 -2.91 -24.22 18.40
CA ALA A 263 -3.85 -24.58 17.34
C ALA A 263 -4.29 -26.06 17.34
N LEU A 264 -3.58 -26.92 18.07
CA LEU A 264 -4.00 -28.28 18.42
C LEU A 264 -4.67 -28.36 19.81
N GLY A 265 -4.89 -27.22 20.47
CA GLY A 265 -5.49 -27.11 21.81
C GLY A 265 -4.58 -27.53 22.97
N GLN A 266 -3.36 -27.98 22.70
CA GLN A 266 -2.49 -28.75 23.59
C GLN A 266 -1.81 -27.91 24.69
N VAL A 267 -1.53 -26.63 24.45
CA VAL A 267 -0.89 -25.72 25.44
C VAL A 267 -1.78 -24.51 25.76
N PRO A 268 -1.63 -23.89 26.95
CA PRO A 268 -2.36 -22.68 27.32
C PRO A 268 -1.85 -21.45 26.55
N ARG A 269 -2.70 -20.42 26.43
CA ARG A 269 -2.35 -19.18 25.71
C ARG A 269 -1.16 -18.43 26.31
N GLN A 270 -0.92 -18.62 27.61
CA GLN A 270 0.23 -18.11 28.35
C GLN A 270 1.59 -18.52 27.74
N ALA A 271 1.68 -19.63 27.02
CA ALA A 271 2.90 -20.07 26.34
C ALA A 271 3.48 -19.03 25.36
N TYR A 272 2.62 -18.19 24.76
CA TYR A 272 3.06 -17.10 23.87
C TYR A 272 3.72 -15.93 24.62
N TRP A 273 3.31 -15.70 25.87
CA TRP A 273 3.83 -14.62 26.72
C TRP A 273 5.15 -14.98 27.39
N GLY A 274 5.52 -16.27 27.45
CA GLY A 274 6.82 -16.71 27.98
C GLY A 274 8.00 -16.29 27.11
N GLN A 275 7.83 -16.22 25.79
CA GLN A 275 8.90 -15.81 24.85
C GLN A 275 9.25 -14.31 25.02
N ASN A 276 10.49 -13.93 24.77
CA ASN A 276 10.94 -12.54 24.90
C ASN A 276 10.77 -11.78 23.58
N ARG A 277 10.43 -10.48 23.68
CA ARG A 277 10.36 -9.52 22.56
C ARG A 277 11.72 -8.81 22.43
N SER A 278 12.26 -8.36 23.56
CA SER A 278 13.70 -8.34 23.85
C SER A 278 13.91 -8.76 25.30
N PHE A 279 15.14 -8.79 25.81
CA PHE A 279 15.37 -8.80 27.27
C PHE A 279 15.14 -7.39 27.84
N ALA A 280 15.03 -7.21 29.16
CA ALA A 280 14.79 -5.89 29.75
C ALA A 280 15.98 -4.93 29.55
N ASP A 281 15.78 -3.61 29.68
CA ASP A 281 16.86 -2.62 29.54
C ASP A 281 17.88 -2.59 30.70
N THR A 282 17.74 -3.53 31.63
CA THR A 282 18.66 -3.86 32.73
C THR A 282 19.43 -5.16 32.51
N GLU A 283 19.14 -5.91 31.42
CA GLU A 283 19.77 -7.20 31.12
C GLU A 283 20.86 -7.04 30.04
N CYS A 284 22.12 -6.96 30.47
CA CYS A 284 23.30 -6.72 29.62
C CYS A 284 23.61 -7.78 28.54
N LYS A 285 22.87 -8.90 28.52
CA LYS A 285 23.09 -10.10 27.69
C LYS A 285 22.49 -10.00 26.27
N GLN A 286 22.45 -8.79 25.70
CA GLN A 286 21.76 -8.52 24.45
C GLN A 286 22.47 -7.42 23.66
N GLU A 287 22.37 -7.46 22.33
CA GLU A 287 23.20 -6.64 21.42
C GLU A 287 23.19 -5.14 21.78
N THR A 288 22.02 -4.51 21.82
CA THR A 288 21.87 -3.07 22.11
C THR A 288 20.88 -2.84 23.24
N ARG A 289 20.97 -1.68 23.91
CA ARG A 289 20.02 -1.33 24.98
C ARG A 289 18.60 -1.15 24.39
N PRO A 290 17.61 -1.97 24.79
CA PRO A 290 16.25 -1.84 24.30
C PRO A 290 15.56 -0.61 24.88
N THR A 291 14.58 -0.11 24.14
CA THR A 291 13.55 0.80 24.65
C THR A 291 12.22 0.07 24.69
N GLY A 292 11.46 0.19 25.78
CA GLY A 292 10.24 -0.59 25.94
C GLY A 292 9.47 -0.25 27.22
N SER A 293 8.48 -1.08 27.53
CA SER A 293 7.73 -1.01 28.79
C SER A 293 7.29 -2.39 29.24
N TRP A 294 7.11 -2.58 30.55
CA TRP A 294 6.50 -3.78 31.09
C TRP A 294 4.98 -3.71 30.97
N ARG A 295 4.35 -4.73 30.38
CA ARG A 295 2.90 -4.96 30.44
C ARG A 295 2.59 -6.31 31.10
N THR A 296 1.31 -6.56 31.33
CA THR A 296 0.81 -7.86 31.81
C THR A 296 -0.26 -8.38 30.86
N TYR A 297 -0.07 -9.59 30.35
CA TYR A 297 -0.97 -10.25 29.41
C TYR A 297 -1.36 -11.64 29.93
N ASP A 298 -2.65 -11.91 30.08
CA ASP A 298 -3.20 -13.18 30.60
C ASP A 298 -2.57 -13.68 31.92
N GLY A 299 -2.11 -12.73 32.77
CA GLY A 299 -1.43 -12.96 34.05
C GLY A 299 0.11 -12.96 33.98
N VAL A 300 0.70 -12.98 32.78
CA VAL A 300 2.15 -13.00 32.56
C VAL A 300 2.68 -11.58 32.39
N LYS A 301 3.71 -11.21 33.15
CA LYS A 301 4.41 -9.92 32.96
C LYS A 301 5.42 -10.04 31.82
N VAL A 302 5.35 -9.15 30.83
CA VAL A 302 6.13 -9.20 29.57
C VAL A 302 6.78 -7.84 29.30
N TRP A 303 8.03 -7.83 28.83
CA TRP A 303 8.73 -6.63 28.37
C TRP A 303 8.53 -6.41 26.86
N GLU A 304 7.88 -5.31 26.49
CA GLU A 304 7.67 -4.88 25.09
C GLU A 304 8.87 -4.08 24.57
N GLY A 305 10.04 -4.71 24.53
CA GLY A 305 11.27 -4.08 24.05
C GLY A 305 11.35 -3.97 22.52
N ALA A 306 11.95 -2.87 22.07
CA ALA A 306 12.36 -2.63 20.69
C ALA A 306 13.71 -1.89 20.65
N TYR A 307 14.54 -2.25 19.68
CA TYR A 307 15.87 -1.71 19.44
C TYR A 307 15.82 -0.49 18.50
N ASP A 308 16.62 0.54 18.76
CA ASP A 308 16.81 1.66 17.84
C ASP A 308 17.85 1.31 16.76
N TYR A 309 17.40 0.88 15.58
CA TYR A 309 18.23 0.59 14.41
C TYR A 309 18.04 1.65 13.31
N ARG A 310 19.11 2.41 13.00
CA ARG A 310 19.16 3.49 11.98
C ARG A 310 18.11 4.61 12.09
N GLY A 311 17.29 4.64 13.14
CA GLY A 311 16.15 5.56 13.30
C GLY A 311 14.77 4.89 13.21
N MET A 312 14.73 3.56 13.18
CA MET A 312 13.51 2.76 13.38
C MET A 312 13.58 2.09 14.75
N LYS A 313 12.45 1.95 15.43
CA LYS A 313 12.30 1.03 16.56
C LYS A 313 11.84 -0.32 16.04
N VAL A 314 12.64 -1.37 16.24
CA VAL A 314 12.42 -2.71 15.69
C VAL A 314 12.35 -3.71 16.84
N MET A 315 11.31 -4.55 16.88
CA MET A 315 11.26 -5.71 17.78
C MET A 315 12.16 -6.80 17.18
N PRO A 316 13.29 -7.16 17.84
CA PRO A 316 14.36 -7.96 17.25
C PRO A 316 13.99 -9.45 17.10
N ALA A 317 14.69 -10.14 16.20
CA ALA A 317 14.76 -11.60 16.17
C ALA A 317 15.91 -12.08 17.09
N TRP A 318 16.23 -13.39 17.15
CA TRP A 318 17.42 -13.84 17.90
C TRP A 318 18.71 -13.39 17.20
N GLY A 319 18.88 -13.73 15.93
CA GLY A 319 20.06 -13.36 15.12
C GLY A 319 19.79 -12.30 14.04
N GLY A 320 18.57 -11.76 13.95
CA GLY A 320 18.25 -10.66 13.04
C GLY A 320 18.03 -11.06 11.57
N SER A 321 17.79 -12.34 11.28
CA SER A 321 17.56 -12.83 9.92
C SER A 321 16.13 -12.62 9.41
N MET A 322 15.97 -12.63 8.08
CA MET A 322 14.65 -12.60 7.45
C MET A 322 13.83 -13.87 7.75
N PHE A 323 14.49 -15.02 7.87
CA PHE A 323 13.88 -16.32 8.18
C PHE A 323 13.11 -16.29 9.51
N GLU A 324 13.79 -15.90 10.59
CA GLU A 324 13.23 -15.81 11.94
C GLU A 324 11.99 -14.90 11.97
N ALA A 325 12.08 -13.75 11.31
CA ALA A 325 11.01 -12.78 11.30
C ALA A 325 9.83 -13.19 10.42
N MET A 326 10.04 -13.84 9.27
CA MET A 326 9.00 -13.97 8.23
C MET A 326 8.45 -15.37 8.02
N MET A 327 9.13 -16.46 8.40
CA MET A 327 8.66 -17.81 8.07
C MET A 327 7.26 -18.14 8.67
N PRO A 328 6.93 -17.82 9.94
CA PRO A 328 5.58 -18.02 10.48
C PRO A 328 4.52 -17.17 9.76
N ASN A 329 4.90 -15.99 9.27
CA ASN A 329 4.00 -15.07 8.56
C ASN A 329 3.52 -15.63 7.21
N LEU A 330 4.14 -16.69 6.69
CA LEU A 330 3.69 -17.43 5.51
C LEU A 330 2.42 -18.27 5.77
N PHE A 331 2.09 -18.57 7.04
CA PHE A 331 0.97 -19.43 7.44
C PHE A 331 0.03 -18.75 8.44
N VAL A 332 0.56 -17.86 9.28
CA VAL A 332 -0.22 -17.11 10.27
C VAL A 332 -0.44 -15.68 9.77
N PRO A 333 -1.69 -15.18 9.68
CA PRO A 333 -2.03 -13.78 9.35
C PRO A 333 -1.64 -12.77 10.45
N GLU A 334 -0.39 -12.77 10.90
CA GLU A 334 0.07 -12.02 12.07
C GLU A 334 -0.14 -10.51 11.93
N GLU A 335 0.03 -9.92 10.74
CA GLU A 335 -0.26 -8.50 10.49
C GLU A 335 -1.77 -8.18 10.46
N LYS A 336 -2.61 -9.17 10.11
CA LYS A 336 -4.07 -9.01 10.07
C LYS A 336 -4.69 -9.08 11.47
N TRP A 337 -4.08 -9.85 12.37
CA TRP A 337 -4.54 -10.02 13.75
C TRP A 337 -3.83 -9.04 14.70
N GLY A 338 -2.50 -8.94 14.60
CA GLY A 338 -1.62 -8.11 15.45
C GLY A 338 -1.37 -6.73 14.88
N ARG A 339 -2.44 -5.92 14.79
CA ARG A 339 -2.38 -4.54 14.26
C ARG A 339 -1.46 -3.61 15.05
N GLN A 340 -1.24 -3.91 16.33
CA GLN A 340 -0.40 -3.13 17.24
C GLN A 340 1.03 -3.68 17.38
N SER A 341 1.34 -4.77 16.67
CA SER A 341 2.55 -5.55 16.84
C SER A 341 3.16 -5.92 15.48
N TRP A 342 2.89 -7.11 14.97
CA TRP A 342 3.49 -7.64 13.74
C TRP A 342 3.16 -6.80 12.50
N ALA A 343 2.01 -6.14 12.45
CA ALA A 343 1.67 -5.17 11.40
C ALA A 343 2.62 -3.97 11.36
N LYS A 344 3.16 -3.55 12.51
CA LYS A 344 4.16 -2.49 12.63
C LYS A 344 5.57 -3.03 12.37
N ASN A 345 5.90 -4.21 12.91
CA ASN A 345 7.28 -4.71 12.89
C ASN A 345 7.73 -5.42 11.60
N HIS A 346 6.86 -6.16 10.90
CA HIS A 346 7.28 -6.87 9.68
C HIS A 346 7.79 -5.93 8.57
N PRO A 347 7.14 -4.78 8.26
CA PRO A 347 7.71 -3.79 7.35
C PRO A 347 9.08 -3.26 7.82
N LEU A 348 9.28 -3.11 9.13
CA LEU A 348 10.51 -2.57 9.70
C LEU A 348 11.68 -3.56 9.65
N ILE A 349 11.44 -4.88 9.80
CA ILE A 349 12.47 -5.90 9.55
C ILE A 349 12.90 -5.88 8.09
N VAL A 350 11.95 -5.89 7.14
CA VAL A 350 12.24 -5.84 5.70
C VAL A 350 13.03 -4.59 5.35
N LYS A 351 12.59 -3.42 5.85
CA LYS A 351 13.26 -2.14 5.66
C LYS A 351 14.67 -2.10 6.28
N SER A 352 14.86 -2.68 7.46
CA SER A 352 16.17 -2.78 8.12
C SER A 352 17.14 -3.64 7.30
N GLN A 353 16.67 -4.76 6.76
CA GLN A 353 17.43 -5.62 5.86
C GLN A 353 17.81 -4.90 4.55
N ILE A 354 16.90 -4.11 3.96
CA ILE A 354 17.20 -3.27 2.79
C ILE A 354 18.25 -2.21 3.12
N GLU A 355 18.02 -1.38 4.15
CA GLU A 355 18.95 -0.30 4.51
C GLU A 355 20.33 -0.83 4.92
N HIS A 356 20.42 -2.01 5.52
CA HIS A 356 21.71 -2.64 5.82
C HIS A 356 22.49 -2.93 4.54
N GLY A 357 21.90 -3.68 3.60
CA GLY A 357 22.57 -4.11 2.37
C GLY A 357 22.84 -3.00 1.35
N MET A 358 21.98 -1.97 1.33
CA MET A 358 22.05 -0.86 0.38
C MET A 358 22.82 0.36 0.94
N ASP A 359 22.53 0.79 2.17
CA ASP A 359 23.05 2.05 2.73
C ASP A 359 24.26 1.86 3.65
N GLU A 360 24.23 0.84 4.51
CA GLU A 360 25.20 0.68 5.60
C GLU A 360 26.41 -0.15 5.18
N ALA A 361 26.18 -1.42 4.84
CA ALA A 361 27.20 -2.33 4.34
C ALA A 361 27.54 -2.12 2.85
N LYS A 362 26.64 -1.44 2.12
CA LYS A 362 26.82 -1.00 0.72
C LYS A 362 27.22 -2.12 -0.24
N TYR A 363 26.72 -3.34 0.01
CA TYR A 363 26.84 -4.46 -0.92
C TYR A 363 26.09 -4.20 -2.24
N GLY A 364 25.02 -3.37 -2.20
CA GLY A 364 24.16 -3.09 -3.35
C GLY A 364 23.13 -4.19 -3.63
N TYR A 365 22.95 -5.10 -2.67
CA TYR A 365 21.95 -6.16 -2.59
C TYR A 365 21.59 -6.36 -1.12
N TRP A 366 20.45 -6.99 -0.85
CA TRP A 366 19.99 -7.30 0.50
C TRP A 366 19.31 -8.68 0.56
N GLY A 367 18.99 -9.14 1.76
CA GLY A 367 18.34 -10.43 2.01
C GLY A 367 19.25 -11.40 2.75
N PHE A 368 19.49 -11.11 4.03
CA PHE A 368 20.37 -11.85 4.92
C PHE A 368 19.55 -12.88 5.71
N SER A 369 19.81 -14.15 5.44
CA SER A 369 19.10 -15.30 6.00
C SER A 369 19.99 -16.54 6.07
N PRO A 370 19.72 -17.48 7.00
CA PRO A 370 20.35 -18.79 7.01
C PRO A 370 20.20 -19.51 5.66
N SER A 371 21.30 -20.08 5.17
CA SER A 371 21.44 -20.68 3.83
C SER A 371 22.71 -21.55 3.75
N ASN A 372 22.83 -22.37 2.71
CA ASN A 372 24.10 -23.00 2.36
C ASN A 372 25.10 -21.94 1.86
N SER A 373 26.24 -21.81 2.53
CA SER A 373 27.24 -20.78 2.26
C SER A 373 27.91 -20.98 0.89
N PRO A 374 28.15 -19.90 0.12
CA PRO A 374 29.01 -19.93 -1.07
C PRO A 374 30.48 -20.30 -0.81
N ASN A 375 30.90 -20.37 0.46
CA ASN A 375 32.18 -20.93 0.91
C ASN A 375 32.08 -22.37 1.47
N GLY A 376 30.92 -23.01 1.34
CA GLY A 376 30.64 -24.36 1.81
C GLY A 376 29.97 -24.43 3.20
N GLY A 377 28.99 -25.33 3.33
CA GLY A 377 28.28 -25.63 4.57
C GLY A 377 27.19 -24.62 4.94
N TYR A 378 26.19 -25.08 5.70
CA TYR A 378 25.09 -24.23 6.17
C TYR A 378 25.59 -23.19 7.19
N ARG A 379 25.17 -21.93 7.02
CA ARG A 379 25.49 -20.81 7.93
C ARG A 379 24.28 -19.91 8.11
N ALA A 380 24.18 -19.31 9.30
CA ALA A 380 23.19 -18.29 9.59
C ALA A 380 23.73 -16.90 9.21
N TYR A 381 22.93 -16.11 8.48
CA TYR A 381 23.21 -14.72 8.14
C TYR A 381 22.02 -13.84 8.51
N GLY A 382 22.26 -12.58 8.86
CA GLY A 382 21.23 -11.65 9.31
C GLY A 382 21.70 -10.20 9.30
N VAL A 383 20.99 -9.37 10.06
CA VAL A 383 21.43 -8.03 10.43
C VAL A 383 21.49 -8.01 11.96
N ASP A 384 22.69 -8.17 12.50
CA ASP A 384 23.01 -8.19 13.93
C ASP A 384 22.42 -7.00 14.70
N GLY A 385 22.44 -5.79 14.10
CA GLY A 385 21.81 -4.59 14.67
C GLY A 385 20.29 -4.67 14.92
N ILE A 386 19.61 -5.75 14.49
CA ILE A 386 18.22 -6.11 14.82
C ILE A 386 18.08 -7.57 15.33
N GLY A 387 19.17 -8.20 15.75
CA GLY A 387 19.22 -9.48 16.46
C GLY A 387 19.47 -9.28 17.95
N MET A 388 18.83 -10.09 18.80
CA MET A 388 19.03 -10.05 20.26
C MET A 388 20.44 -10.48 20.68
N ASP A 389 21.04 -11.44 19.97
CA ASP A 389 22.28 -12.12 20.31
C ASP A 389 23.53 -11.24 20.06
N PRO A 390 24.37 -10.95 21.09
CA PRO A 390 25.62 -10.21 20.92
C PRO A 390 26.67 -10.89 20.01
N ASP A 391 26.56 -12.21 19.81
CA ASP A 391 27.39 -12.99 18.88
C ASP A 391 26.59 -13.37 17.60
N GLY A 392 25.58 -12.56 17.26
CA GLY A 392 24.51 -12.84 16.31
C GLY A 392 24.89 -12.98 14.84
N TYR A 393 23.86 -13.12 13.97
CA TYR A 393 24.08 -13.47 12.58
C TYR A 393 24.54 -12.26 11.75
N THR A 394 25.84 -12.21 11.49
CA THR A 394 26.47 -11.20 10.63
C THR A 394 26.01 -11.29 9.18
N SER A 395 26.15 -10.20 8.43
CA SER A 395 25.75 -10.12 7.03
C SER A 395 26.82 -10.61 6.03
N ASP A 396 28.05 -10.86 6.49
CA ASP A 396 29.19 -11.31 5.67
C ASP A 396 29.96 -12.50 6.27
N GLN A 397 30.85 -13.07 5.42
CA GLN A 397 31.68 -14.25 5.72
C GLN A 397 32.72 -14.01 6.81
N GLU A 398 33.24 -12.79 6.91
CA GLU A 398 34.31 -12.35 7.80
C GLU A 398 33.82 -12.04 9.23
N LYS A 399 32.51 -12.14 9.47
CA LYS A 399 31.83 -11.79 10.73
C LYS A 399 32.03 -10.33 11.16
N THR A 400 31.83 -9.40 10.23
CA THR A 400 31.79 -7.97 10.58
C THR A 400 30.56 -7.68 11.45
N THR A 401 30.79 -7.19 12.67
CA THR A 401 29.74 -6.85 13.64
C THR A 401 29.52 -5.35 13.80
N ARG A 402 28.27 -4.95 14.03
CA ARG A 402 27.78 -3.59 14.22
C ARG A 402 27.38 -3.36 15.68
N ASP A 403 28.40 -3.30 16.54
CA ASP A 403 28.26 -3.15 17.99
C ASP A 403 28.04 -1.68 18.42
N PRO A 404 26.83 -1.24 18.82
CA PRO A 404 26.55 0.12 19.26
C PRO A 404 26.82 0.34 20.76
N GLY A 405 27.20 -0.71 21.50
CA GLY A 405 27.33 -0.72 22.94
C GLY A 405 26.02 -0.72 23.72
N PHE A 406 26.16 -0.83 25.04
CA PHE A 406 25.05 -0.78 25.99
C PHE A 406 25.54 -0.01 27.21
N THR A 407 25.17 1.28 27.31
CA THR A 407 25.61 2.19 28.37
C THR A 407 25.32 1.63 29.77
N GLY A 408 26.39 1.42 30.55
CA GLY A 408 26.33 0.79 31.89
C GLY A 408 26.58 -0.72 31.92
N CYS A 409 26.67 -1.38 30.75
CA CYS A 409 26.95 -2.81 30.62
C CYS A 409 28.27 -3.07 29.86
N ARG A 410 28.46 -2.43 28.71
CA ARG A 410 29.58 -2.64 27.79
C ARG A 410 29.76 -1.43 26.87
N GLU A 411 31.00 -1.02 26.62
CA GLU A 411 31.29 0.05 25.67
C GLU A 411 30.96 -0.39 24.23
N GLY A 412 30.57 0.58 23.40
CA GLY A 412 30.26 0.34 21.99
C GLY A 412 31.50 0.51 21.12
N LYS A 413 31.54 -0.21 19.99
CA LYS A 413 32.62 -0.08 19.02
C LYS A 413 32.26 1.01 18.00
N PRO A 414 33.23 1.71 17.40
CA PRO A 414 32.97 2.50 16.19
C PRO A 414 32.34 1.61 15.10
N LEU A 415 31.40 2.15 14.32
CA LEU A 415 30.82 1.42 13.19
C LEU A 415 31.94 0.93 12.25
N PRO A 416 31.84 -0.31 11.71
CA PRO A 416 32.89 -0.87 10.87
C PRO A 416 33.10 -0.03 9.61
N ALA A 417 34.33 0.46 9.42
CA ALA A 417 34.66 1.34 8.29
C ALA A 417 34.44 0.69 6.92
N LYS A 418 34.47 -0.65 6.85
CA LYS A 418 34.08 -1.49 5.71
C LYS A 418 33.51 -2.80 6.24
N TYR A 419 32.44 -3.30 5.63
CA TYR A 419 31.94 -4.66 5.82
C TYR A 419 32.67 -5.67 4.92
N GLY A 420 32.57 -6.96 5.24
CA GLY A 420 33.18 -8.10 4.53
C GLY A 420 32.50 -8.47 3.20
N ASP A 421 32.65 -9.72 2.75
CA ASP A 421 31.93 -10.25 1.59
C ASP A 421 30.50 -10.67 1.98
N GLY A 422 29.56 -9.74 1.74
CA GLY A 422 28.15 -9.89 2.10
C GLY A 422 27.49 -11.09 1.44
N VAL A 423 26.76 -11.88 2.22
CA VAL A 423 26.06 -13.08 1.74
C VAL A 423 24.56 -12.83 1.70
N VAL A 424 24.01 -12.82 0.49
CA VAL A 424 22.58 -12.60 0.24
C VAL A 424 21.94 -13.85 -0.35
N THR A 425 20.73 -14.15 0.10
CA THR A 425 19.95 -15.29 -0.38
C THR A 425 18.64 -14.85 -1.04
N PRO A 426 18.29 -15.40 -2.23
CA PRO A 426 17.05 -15.06 -2.93
C PRO A 426 15.78 -15.29 -2.10
N HIS A 427 15.69 -16.31 -1.24
CA HIS A 427 14.44 -16.58 -0.51
C HIS A 427 14.07 -15.46 0.46
N ALA A 428 15.05 -14.73 1.00
CA ALA A 428 14.78 -13.55 1.83
C ALA A 428 14.03 -12.44 1.06
N SER A 429 14.28 -12.30 -0.25
CA SER A 429 13.52 -11.38 -1.10
C SER A 429 12.10 -11.90 -1.37
N PHE A 430 11.93 -13.21 -1.56
CA PHE A 430 10.59 -13.81 -1.67
C PHE A 430 9.77 -13.64 -0.38
N LEU A 431 10.37 -13.85 0.80
CA LEU A 431 9.73 -13.60 2.11
C LEU A 431 9.25 -12.13 2.25
N ALA A 432 9.99 -11.18 1.69
CA ALA A 432 9.66 -9.75 1.72
C ALA A 432 8.54 -9.32 0.73
N LEU A 433 8.07 -10.19 -0.18
CA LEU A 433 7.08 -9.83 -1.23
C LEU A 433 5.78 -9.22 -0.70
N ARG A 434 5.39 -9.49 0.56
CA ARG A 434 4.19 -8.88 1.17
C ARG A 434 4.37 -7.40 1.53
N TYR A 435 5.59 -6.98 1.85
CA TYR A 435 5.87 -5.70 2.52
C TYR A 435 6.73 -4.76 1.67
N ALA A 436 7.50 -5.29 0.72
CA ALA A 436 8.28 -4.52 -0.25
C ALA A 436 8.36 -5.21 -1.64
N PRO A 437 7.23 -5.56 -2.28
CA PRO A 437 7.20 -6.33 -3.54
C PRO A 437 8.06 -5.75 -4.67
N ARG A 438 8.09 -4.42 -4.85
CA ARG A 438 8.94 -3.77 -5.88
C ARG A 438 10.42 -4.00 -5.60
N ALA A 439 10.90 -3.62 -4.40
CA ALA A 439 12.29 -3.81 -4.00
C ALA A 439 12.72 -5.30 -4.01
N ALA A 440 11.82 -6.21 -3.63
CA ALA A 440 12.06 -7.65 -3.71
C ALA A 440 12.25 -8.11 -5.17
N LEU A 441 11.38 -7.70 -6.09
CA LEU A 441 11.48 -8.03 -7.50
C LEU A 441 12.70 -7.39 -8.18
N ASP A 442 13.06 -6.15 -7.81
CA ASP A 442 14.28 -5.51 -8.31
C ASP A 442 15.55 -6.18 -7.79
N ASN A 443 15.59 -6.57 -6.52
CA ASN A 443 16.71 -7.32 -5.95
C ASN A 443 16.84 -8.70 -6.61
N LEU A 444 15.74 -9.43 -6.78
CA LEU A 444 15.71 -10.71 -7.49
C LEU A 444 16.14 -10.58 -8.96
N ALA A 445 15.65 -9.57 -9.69
CA ALA A 445 16.04 -9.33 -11.07
C ALA A 445 17.52 -8.94 -11.20
N LYS A 446 18.02 -8.10 -10.29
CA LYS A 446 19.43 -7.69 -10.22
C LYS A 446 20.34 -8.88 -9.87
N LEU A 447 19.93 -9.73 -8.92
CA LEU A 447 20.64 -10.97 -8.56
C LEU A 447 20.78 -11.90 -9.78
N ARG A 448 19.70 -12.13 -10.55
CA ARG A 448 19.75 -12.93 -11.80
C ARG A 448 20.60 -12.33 -12.92
N LYS A 449 20.72 -11.00 -12.95
CA LYS A 449 21.48 -10.29 -13.98
C LYS A 449 22.98 -10.33 -13.69
N ASP A 450 23.35 -10.09 -12.43
CA ASP A 450 24.72 -9.78 -12.05
C ASP A 450 25.49 -11.01 -11.51
N PHE A 451 24.80 -12.13 -11.27
CA PHE A 451 25.35 -13.42 -10.85
C PHE A 451 24.63 -14.62 -11.52
N ASP A 452 25.34 -15.74 -11.70
CA ASP A 452 24.76 -17.02 -12.15
C ASP A 452 24.08 -17.77 -10.98
N VAL A 453 23.06 -17.12 -10.41
CA VAL A 453 22.27 -17.58 -9.25
C VAL A 453 20.96 -18.27 -9.66
N TYR A 454 20.73 -18.51 -10.95
CA TYR A 454 19.43 -18.99 -11.46
C TYR A 454 19.60 -20.16 -12.44
N GLY A 455 19.32 -21.37 -11.95
CA GLY A 455 19.45 -22.60 -12.72
C GLY A 455 18.13 -23.21 -13.18
N ALA A 456 18.19 -24.48 -13.58
CA ALA A 456 17.05 -25.24 -14.11
C ALA A 456 15.88 -25.42 -13.12
N GLY A 457 16.15 -25.27 -11.83
CA GLY A 457 15.19 -25.37 -10.72
C GLY A 457 14.85 -24.03 -10.07
N GLY A 458 15.14 -22.90 -10.73
CA GLY A 458 14.91 -21.56 -10.21
C GLY A 458 16.15 -20.98 -9.54
N PHE A 459 15.95 -20.23 -8.44
CA PHE A 459 17.05 -19.62 -7.70
C PHE A 459 17.83 -20.65 -6.89
N TYR A 460 19.15 -20.65 -7.05
CA TYR A 460 20.09 -21.29 -6.13
C TYR A 460 20.14 -20.56 -4.78
N ASP A 461 20.69 -21.24 -3.77
CA ASP A 461 20.56 -20.89 -2.35
C ASP A 461 21.09 -19.52 -1.93
N ALA A 462 22.31 -19.13 -2.34
CA ALA A 462 22.97 -17.91 -1.87
C ALA A 462 24.10 -17.40 -2.79
N VAL A 463 24.46 -16.12 -2.61
CA VAL A 463 25.57 -15.45 -3.31
C VAL A 463 26.44 -14.67 -2.33
N ALA A 464 27.76 -14.76 -2.48
CA ALA A 464 28.72 -13.86 -1.83
C ALA A 464 29.06 -12.72 -2.81
N VAL A 465 28.65 -11.50 -2.46
CA VAL A 465 28.49 -10.38 -3.39
C VAL A 465 29.79 -9.91 -4.05
N LYS A 466 30.88 -9.85 -3.30
CA LYS A 466 32.19 -9.33 -3.76
C LYS A 466 32.98 -10.40 -4.52
N SER A 467 33.08 -11.62 -3.97
CA SER A 467 33.75 -12.73 -4.65
C SER A 467 32.94 -13.33 -5.80
N LYS A 468 31.65 -12.96 -5.93
CA LYS A 468 30.68 -13.48 -6.89
C LYS A 468 30.44 -15.00 -6.80
N LYS A 469 30.86 -15.65 -5.70
CA LYS A 469 30.62 -17.09 -5.49
C LYS A 469 29.13 -17.35 -5.32
N VAL A 470 28.64 -18.40 -5.97
CA VAL A 470 27.25 -18.87 -5.88
C VAL A 470 27.20 -20.23 -5.21
N SER A 471 26.34 -20.37 -4.22
CA SER A 471 25.98 -21.63 -3.58
C SER A 471 24.98 -22.38 -4.45
N ARG A 472 25.45 -23.27 -5.33
CA ARG A 472 24.63 -23.99 -6.34
C ARG A 472 23.88 -25.21 -5.78
N GLU A 473 23.26 -25.05 -4.62
CA GLU A 473 22.32 -26.02 -4.04
C GLU A 473 20.88 -25.51 -4.18
N TYR A 474 19.91 -26.43 -4.10
CA TYR A 474 18.51 -26.13 -3.84
C TYR A 474 18.08 -26.78 -2.52
N LEU A 475 18.01 -26.00 -1.42
CA LEU A 475 17.51 -26.52 -0.14
C LEU A 475 15.97 -26.63 -0.14
N THR A 476 15.43 -27.76 0.32
CA THR A 476 13.98 -28.05 0.30
C THR A 476 13.19 -27.21 1.29
N LEU A 477 13.85 -26.66 2.32
CA LEU A 477 13.31 -25.62 3.19
C LEU A 477 13.12 -24.33 2.39
N ASP A 478 14.17 -23.86 1.72
CA ASP A 478 14.26 -22.53 1.14
C ASP A 478 13.41 -22.43 -0.14
N GLN A 479 13.49 -23.43 -1.03
CA GLN A 479 12.56 -23.57 -2.16
C GLN A 479 11.10 -23.70 -1.68
N GLY A 480 10.88 -24.34 -0.53
CA GLY A 480 9.58 -24.45 0.13
C GLY A 480 9.05 -23.12 0.67
N MET A 481 9.93 -22.25 1.19
CA MET A 481 9.59 -20.88 1.57
C MET A 481 9.31 -20.00 0.36
N VAL A 482 10.09 -20.15 -0.73
CA VAL A 482 9.83 -19.48 -2.01
C VAL A 482 8.44 -19.86 -2.55
N MET A 483 8.10 -21.15 -2.61
CA MET A 483 6.75 -21.59 -2.98
C MET A 483 5.65 -21.16 -2.01
N ALA A 484 5.96 -20.96 -0.73
CA ALA A 484 4.97 -20.44 0.22
C ALA A 484 4.72 -18.93 0.06
N ALA A 485 5.76 -18.14 -0.19
CA ALA A 485 5.64 -16.73 -0.51
C ALA A 485 4.92 -16.51 -1.85
N LEU A 486 5.35 -17.23 -2.90
CA LEU A 486 4.72 -17.20 -4.23
C LEU A 486 3.27 -17.67 -4.18
N GLY A 487 2.96 -18.75 -3.46
CA GLY A 487 1.59 -19.22 -3.27
C GLY A 487 0.72 -18.14 -2.62
N ASN A 488 1.18 -17.52 -1.53
CA ASN A 488 0.42 -16.46 -0.88
C ASN A 488 0.21 -15.23 -1.80
N ALA A 489 1.22 -14.82 -2.56
CA ALA A 489 1.14 -13.67 -3.47
C ALA A 489 0.27 -13.93 -4.71
N LEU A 490 0.38 -15.10 -5.33
CA LEU A 490 -0.30 -15.44 -6.58
C LEU A 490 -1.75 -15.95 -6.38
N THR A 491 -2.12 -16.41 -5.18
CA THR A 491 -3.38 -17.14 -4.95
C THR A 491 -4.23 -16.57 -3.81
N GLY A 492 -3.96 -15.33 -3.40
CA GLY A 492 -4.78 -14.63 -2.41
C GLY A 492 -4.65 -15.18 -0.98
N ASN A 493 -3.44 -15.55 -0.56
CA ASN A 493 -3.12 -16.08 0.78
C ASN A 493 -3.53 -17.54 1.06
N SER A 494 -3.68 -18.39 0.04
CA SER A 494 -4.26 -19.74 0.19
C SER A 494 -3.60 -20.67 1.23
N LEU A 495 -2.30 -20.52 1.51
CA LEU A 495 -1.62 -21.33 2.53
C LEU A 495 -1.94 -20.87 3.96
N ARG A 496 -2.08 -19.56 4.18
CA ARG A 496 -2.53 -19.00 5.46
C ARG A 496 -3.97 -19.42 5.76
N ASP A 497 -4.80 -19.31 4.73
CA ASP A 497 -6.18 -19.79 4.74
C ASP A 497 -6.27 -21.30 5.03
N GLY A 498 -5.34 -22.10 4.49
CA GLY A 498 -5.21 -23.52 4.77
C GLY A 498 -4.80 -23.84 6.21
N PHE A 499 -3.82 -23.13 6.77
CA PHE A 499 -3.45 -23.24 8.19
C PHE A 499 -4.65 -22.88 9.10
N VAL A 500 -5.32 -21.76 8.81
CA VAL A 500 -6.50 -21.27 9.53
C VAL A 500 -7.64 -22.29 9.53
N ARG A 501 -7.96 -22.91 8.39
CA ARG A 501 -9.06 -23.89 8.29
C ARG A 501 -8.67 -25.33 8.63
N GLY A 502 -7.38 -25.65 8.66
CA GLY A 502 -6.85 -26.96 9.08
C GLY A 502 -6.67 -27.12 10.60
N SER A 503 -6.61 -26.01 11.32
CA SER A 503 -6.48 -25.93 12.78
C SER A 503 -7.76 -26.34 13.54
N ASP A 504 -7.65 -26.66 14.83
CA ASP A 504 -8.82 -26.72 15.71
C ASP A 504 -9.39 -25.32 15.97
N PRO A 505 -10.72 -25.08 15.90
CA PRO A 505 -11.30 -23.75 16.10
C PRO A 505 -11.04 -23.13 17.47
N VAL A 506 -11.02 -23.92 18.56
CA VAL A 506 -10.79 -23.43 19.93
C VAL A 506 -9.30 -23.12 20.13
N GLY A 507 -8.43 -23.96 19.59
CA GLY A 507 -6.98 -23.74 19.56
C GLY A 507 -6.61 -22.49 18.76
N LEU A 508 -7.13 -22.37 17.54
CA LEU A 508 -6.95 -21.21 16.65
C LEU A 508 -7.43 -19.90 17.30
N TYR A 509 -8.55 -19.93 18.04
CA TYR A 509 -9.01 -18.77 18.79
C TYR A 509 -7.95 -18.28 19.79
N ARG A 510 -7.25 -19.18 20.50
CA ARG A 510 -6.14 -18.81 21.40
C ARG A 510 -5.00 -18.14 20.64
N VAL A 511 -4.59 -18.68 19.49
CA VAL A 511 -3.55 -18.10 18.63
C VAL A 511 -3.92 -16.67 18.20
N LYS A 512 -5.16 -16.48 17.75
CA LYS A 512 -5.66 -15.17 17.31
C LYS A 512 -5.80 -14.18 18.47
N ASP A 513 -6.27 -14.63 19.63
CA ASP A 513 -6.45 -13.83 20.86
C ASP A 513 -5.12 -13.22 21.33
N VAL A 514 -4.05 -14.03 21.45
CA VAL A 514 -2.75 -13.51 21.91
C VAL A 514 -2.09 -12.56 20.91
N ILE A 515 -2.13 -12.89 19.61
CA ILE A 515 -1.57 -12.02 18.56
C ILE A 515 -2.34 -10.68 18.50
N ALA A 516 -3.66 -10.68 18.74
CA ALA A 516 -4.48 -9.46 18.75
C ALA A 516 -4.29 -8.60 20.02
N LYS A 517 -3.85 -9.20 21.13
CA LYS A 517 -3.48 -8.49 22.37
C LYS A 517 -2.10 -7.83 22.30
N GLU A 518 -1.16 -8.46 21.59
CA GLU A 518 0.24 -8.03 21.47
C GLU A 518 0.38 -6.57 21.04
N ARG A 519 1.29 -5.84 21.69
CA ARG A 519 1.75 -4.52 21.26
C ARG A 519 3.27 -4.52 21.21
N PHE A 520 3.84 -3.85 20.21
CA PHE A 520 5.28 -3.60 20.15
C PHE A 520 5.56 -2.10 20.23
N ALA A 521 6.68 -1.73 20.85
CA ALA A 521 7.23 -0.37 20.81
C ALA A 521 7.82 0.02 19.42
N SER A 522 7.57 -0.80 18.39
CA SER A 522 8.15 -0.66 17.06
C SER A 522 7.48 0.45 16.24
N GLN A 523 8.28 1.37 15.70
CA GLN A 523 7.85 2.56 14.96
C GLN A 523 8.92 2.97 13.94
N ASP A 524 8.49 3.48 12.78
CA ASP A 524 9.36 4.27 11.92
C ASP A 524 9.36 5.73 12.39
N ARG A 525 10.54 6.38 12.47
CA ARG A 525 10.66 7.82 12.74
C ARG A 525 11.00 8.65 11.50
N ARG A 526 11.26 7.99 10.35
CA ARG A 526 11.73 8.62 9.10
C ARG A 526 10.72 8.49 7.95
N THR A 527 9.78 7.57 8.07
CA THR A 527 8.53 7.56 7.31
C THR A 527 7.42 8.10 8.22
N PRO A 528 6.51 8.98 7.75
CA PRO A 528 5.33 9.37 8.51
C PRO A 528 4.35 8.18 8.57
N ALA A 529 4.61 7.26 9.49
CA ALA A 529 3.56 6.39 9.99
C ALA A 529 2.49 7.29 10.63
N PHE A 530 1.23 7.12 10.23
CA PHE A 530 0.12 7.77 10.95
C PHE A 530 0.23 7.38 12.41
N LYS A 531 0.34 8.36 13.30
CA LYS A 531 0.21 8.13 14.73
C LYS A 531 -1.17 7.53 14.99
N GLU A 532 -1.31 6.85 16.12
CA GLU A 532 -2.61 6.34 16.55
C GLU A 532 -3.62 7.52 16.67
N ASP A 533 -3.12 8.70 17.05
CA ASP A 533 -3.82 9.98 17.09
C ASP A 533 -4.19 10.53 15.70
N ASP A 534 -3.29 10.44 14.70
CA ASP A 534 -3.54 10.92 13.33
C ASP A 534 -4.64 10.06 12.68
N ALA A 535 -4.53 8.74 12.79
CA ALA A 535 -5.52 7.81 12.25
C ALA A 535 -6.88 7.93 12.96
N ALA A 536 -6.89 8.20 14.27
CA ALA A 536 -8.11 8.51 15.01
C ALA A 536 -8.73 9.85 14.56
N THR A 537 -7.92 10.88 14.30
CA THR A 537 -8.35 12.20 13.82
C THR A 537 -8.99 12.09 12.42
N VAL A 538 -8.33 11.41 11.49
CA VAL A 538 -8.89 11.17 10.13
C VAL A 538 -10.16 10.33 10.19
N ARG A 539 -10.24 9.35 11.12
CA ARG A 539 -11.48 8.60 11.32
C ARG A 539 -12.60 9.45 11.90
N ALA A 540 -12.31 10.39 12.80
CA ALA A 540 -13.31 11.35 13.28
C ALA A 540 -13.81 12.25 12.15
N TYR A 541 -12.91 12.79 11.32
CA TYR A 541 -13.28 13.58 10.15
C TYR A 541 -14.15 12.78 9.16
N ALA A 542 -13.82 11.52 8.89
CA ALA A 542 -14.65 10.66 8.04
C ALA A 542 -16.02 10.28 8.66
N VAL A 543 -16.09 10.10 9.98
CA VAL A 543 -17.35 9.88 10.73
C VAL A 543 -18.26 11.09 10.58
N ASP A 544 -17.73 12.30 10.74
CA ASP A 544 -18.52 13.52 10.76
C ASP A 544 -18.93 13.95 9.34
N THR A 545 -18.03 13.86 8.34
CA THR A 545 -18.38 14.05 6.92
C THR A 545 -19.41 13.03 6.42
N TRP A 546 -19.45 11.78 6.93
CA TRP A 546 -20.54 10.87 6.58
C TRP A 546 -21.91 11.38 7.04
N LYS A 547 -21.99 12.14 8.14
CA LYS A 547 -23.28 12.71 8.63
C LYS A 547 -23.84 13.75 7.67
N SER A 548 -23.02 14.62 7.08
CA SER A 548 -23.49 15.58 6.07
C SER A 548 -23.95 14.88 4.80
N MET A 549 -23.20 13.87 4.34
CA MET A 549 -23.59 13.05 3.18
C MET A 549 -24.89 12.28 3.41
N ASP A 550 -25.11 11.70 4.60
CA ASP A 550 -26.37 11.02 4.95
C ASP A 550 -27.53 12.01 5.10
N ALA A 551 -27.30 13.16 5.74
CA ALA A 551 -28.31 14.21 5.91
C ALA A 551 -28.78 14.83 4.59
N MET A 552 -27.94 14.84 3.55
CA MET A 552 -28.33 15.27 2.20
C MET A 552 -29.29 14.30 1.49
N VAL A 553 -29.42 13.04 1.91
CA VAL A 553 -30.21 12.02 1.20
C VAL A 553 -31.72 12.25 1.35
N GLU A 554 -32.43 12.37 0.23
CA GLU A 554 -33.89 12.40 0.20
C GLU A 554 -34.49 10.99 0.43
N PRO A 555 -35.21 10.73 1.55
CA PRO A 555 -35.69 9.39 1.88
C PRO A 555 -36.63 8.75 0.85
N ALA A 556 -37.35 9.52 0.03
CA ALA A 556 -38.24 8.99 -1.01
C ALA A 556 -37.46 8.26 -2.11
N THR A 557 -36.46 8.91 -2.70
CA THR A 557 -35.72 8.46 -3.89
C THR A 557 -34.35 7.84 -3.56
N GLY A 558 -33.76 8.20 -2.42
CA GLY A 558 -32.37 7.90 -2.06
C GLY A 558 -31.34 8.81 -2.74
N LEU A 559 -31.76 9.80 -3.52
CA LEU A 559 -30.84 10.76 -4.16
C LEU A 559 -30.33 11.78 -3.12
N PRO A 560 -29.04 12.17 -3.16
CA PRO A 560 -28.55 13.29 -2.38
C PRO A 560 -29.05 14.60 -2.95
N ALA A 561 -29.39 15.58 -2.11
CA ALA A 561 -29.42 16.98 -2.50
C ALA A 561 -28.00 17.47 -2.84
N ASP A 562 -27.90 18.47 -3.71
CA ASP A 562 -26.64 19.11 -4.10
C ASP A 562 -25.92 19.78 -2.92
N ASN A 563 -26.67 20.45 -2.04
CA ASN A 563 -26.13 20.97 -0.78
C ASN A 563 -27.16 20.96 0.35
N ILE A 564 -26.67 21.10 1.58
CA ILE A 564 -27.48 21.28 2.80
C ILE A 564 -26.89 22.40 3.67
N GLY A 565 -27.74 23.04 4.48
CA GLY A 565 -27.33 24.01 5.48
C GLY A 565 -26.46 23.42 6.58
N GLY A 566 -25.66 24.26 7.23
CA GLY A 566 -24.70 23.84 8.25
C GLY A 566 -25.28 23.24 9.54
N ASP A 567 -26.60 23.27 9.71
CA ASP A 567 -27.36 22.65 10.80
C ASP A 567 -27.81 21.20 10.49
N LEU A 568 -27.59 20.73 9.25
CA LEU A 568 -28.08 19.46 8.70
C LEU A 568 -29.61 19.32 8.68
N SER A 569 -30.36 20.44 8.73
CA SER A 569 -31.83 20.41 8.67
C SER A 569 -32.30 19.93 7.30
N ALA A 570 -33.19 18.93 7.27
CA ALA A 570 -33.79 18.43 6.03
C ALA A 570 -34.57 19.51 5.26
N ALA A 571 -35.02 20.58 5.93
CA ALA A 571 -35.65 21.74 5.30
C ALA A 571 -34.64 22.70 4.61
N SER A 572 -33.34 22.55 4.89
CA SER A 572 -32.25 23.35 4.30
C SER A 572 -31.56 22.68 3.10
N ARG A 573 -31.99 21.45 2.73
CA ARG A 573 -31.56 20.76 1.52
C ARG A 573 -31.92 21.57 0.28
N SER A 574 -31.02 21.64 -0.69
CA SER A 574 -31.36 22.16 -2.01
C SER A 574 -32.42 21.28 -2.70
N ALA A 575 -33.27 21.91 -3.51
CA ALA A 575 -34.24 21.21 -4.37
C ALA A 575 -33.61 20.79 -5.71
N THR A 576 -32.31 20.50 -5.71
CA THR A 576 -31.49 20.22 -6.89
C THR A 576 -30.54 19.05 -6.60
N THR A 577 -30.25 18.26 -7.63
CA THR A 577 -29.17 17.25 -7.63
C THR A 577 -28.65 17.03 -9.04
N SER A 578 -27.49 16.38 -9.17
CA SER A 578 -26.78 16.15 -10.43
C SER A 578 -26.21 14.73 -10.52
N PRO A 579 -25.88 14.22 -11.72
CA PRO A 579 -25.20 12.93 -11.87
C PRO A 579 -23.89 12.85 -11.07
N THR A 580 -23.12 13.94 -11.00
CA THR A 580 -21.94 14.07 -10.13
C THR A 580 -22.29 13.80 -8.67
N ASN A 581 -23.25 14.55 -8.10
CA ASN A 581 -23.64 14.43 -6.69
C ASN A 581 -24.13 13.01 -6.34
N ILE A 582 -24.89 12.39 -7.24
CA ILE A 582 -25.34 10.99 -7.10
C ILE A 582 -24.14 10.03 -7.11
N GLY A 583 -23.16 10.24 -8.00
CA GLY A 583 -21.91 9.48 -8.03
C GLY A 583 -21.09 9.61 -6.74
N MET A 584 -20.98 10.83 -6.21
CA MET A 584 -20.27 11.12 -4.96
C MET A 584 -20.93 10.43 -3.75
N TYR A 585 -22.27 10.42 -3.66
CA TYR A 585 -22.97 9.66 -2.62
C TYR A 585 -22.79 8.14 -2.77
N LEU A 586 -22.74 7.60 -3.99
CA LEU A 586 -22.44 6.19 -4.23
C LEU A 586 -21.00 5.81 -3.80
N TRP A 587 -20.00 6.66 -4.07
CA TRP A 587 -18.65 6.52 -3.50
C TRP A 587 -18.69 6.58 -1.98
N GLY A 588 -19.44 7.55 -1.42
CA GLY A 588 -19.59 7.78 0.00
C GLY A 588 -20.17 6.58 0.74
N ALA A 589 -21.25 5.99 0.23
CA ALA A 589 -21.88 4.80 0.84
C ALA A 589 -20.96 3.56 0.81
N VAL A 590 -20.23 3.34 -0.29
CA VAL A 590 -19.20 2.28 -0.37
C VAL A 590 -18.06 2.52 0.62
N THR A 591 -17.63 3.76 0.77
CA THR A 591 -16.54 4.17 1.67
C THR A 591 -16.94 4.08 3.13
N ALA A 592 -18.13 4.59 3.50
CA ALA A 592 -18.70 4.54 4.84
C ALA A 592 -18.85 3.09 5.33
N ARG A 593 -19.30 2.17 4.45
CA ARG A 593 -19.30 0.73 4.73
C ARG A 593 -17.90 0.20 5.02
N ASP A 594 -16.92 0.55 4.19
CA ASP A 594 -15.56 0.01 4.30
C ASP A 594 -14.75 0.56 5.48
N LEU A 595 -15.18 1.70 6.02
CA LEU A 595 -14.76 2.30 7.29
C LEU A 595 -15.53 1.76 8.52
N GLY A 596 -16.60 1.00 8.30
CA GLY A 596 -17.49 0.48 9.35
C GLY A 596 -18.38 1.55 10.00
N LEU A 597 -18.78 2.57 9.24
CA LEU A 597 -19.72 3.63 9.67
C LEU A 597 -21.18 3.20 9.48
N ILE A 598 -21.44 2.39 8.44
CA ILE A 598 -22.73 1.74 8.16
C ILE A 598 -22.50 0.25 7.88
N THR A 599 -23.52 -0.60 8.04
CA THR A 599 -23.36 -2.03 7.77
C THR A 599 -23.33 -2.31 6.25
N ALA A 600 -22.87 -3.51 5.88
CA ALA A 600 -22.95 -3.98 4.50
C ALA A 600 -24.41 -4.08 3.99
N ALA A 601 -25.38 -4.34 4.88
CA ALA A 601 -26.79 -4.38 4.53
C ALA A 601 -27.34 -2.97 4.24
N ASP A 602 -27.01 -1.98 5.08
CA ASP A 602 -27.44 -0.59 4.89
C ASP A 602 -26.84 0.01 3.62
N ALA A 603 -25.54 -0.22 3.39
CA ALA A 603 -24.84 0.24 2.21
C ALA A 603 -25.44 -0.38 0.94
N ARG A 604 -25.75 -1.68 0.95
CA ARG A 604 -26.43 -2.36 -0.14
C ARG A 604 -27.83 -1.79 -0.37
N ALA A 605 -28.64 -1.61 0.67
CA ALA A 605 -30.00 -1.07 0.54
C ALA A 605 -30.00 0.36 -0.02
N ARG A 606 -29.10 1.23 0.47
CA ARG A 606 -28.91 2.60 -0.03
C ARG A 606 -28.48 2.62 -1.50
N VAL A 607 -27.49 1.81 -1.87
CA VAL A 607 -27.03 1.68 -3.26
C VAL A 607 -28.15 1.13 -4.16
N GLN A 608 -28.79 0.03 -3.80
CA GLN A 608 -29.87 -0.57 -4.60
C GLN A 608 -31.07 0.38 -4.77
N LYS A 609 -31.35 1.23 -3.78
CA LYS A 609 -32.35 2.29 -3.88
C LYS A 609 -31.96 3.38 -4.89
N VAL A 610 -30.74 3.91 -4.81
CA VAL A 610 -30.22 4.88 -5.80
C VAL A 610 -30.24 4.28 -7.22
N LEU A 611 -29.77 3.04 -7.39
CA LEU A 611 -29.80 2.36 -8.69
C LEU A 611 -31.23 2.08 -9.18
N GLY A 612 -32.19 1.86 -8.26
CA GLY A 612 -33.61 1.73 -8.57
C GLY A 612 -34.19 3.02 -9.15
N THR A 613 -33.97 4.16 -8.48
CA THR A 613 -34.37 5.48 -8.98
C THR A 613 -33.67 5.81 -10.30
N LEU A 614 -32.35 5.62 -10.39
CA LEU A 614 -31.57 5.86 -11.61
C LEU A 614 -32.09 5.04 -12.80
N ALA A 615 -32.60 3.83 -12.59
CA ALA A 615 -33.16 3.02 -13.68
C ALA A 615 -34.34 3.73 -14.38
N THR A 616 -35.22 4.39 -13.61
CA THR A 616 -36.43 5.09 -14.08
C THR A 616 -36.27 6.59 -14.29
N MET A 617 -35.18 7.20 -13.81
CA MET A 617 -34.92 8.64 -13.89
C MET A 617 -34.82 9.12 -15.34
N ASP A 618 -35.28 10.34 -15.61
CA ASP A 618 -35.26 10.91 -16.97
C ASP A 618 -33.84 10.93 -17.55
N HIS A 619 -33.70 10.50 -18.80
CA HIS A 619 -32.42 10.45 -19.51
C HIS A 619 -32.65 10.54 -21.02
N HIS A 620 -31.63 10.94 -21.79
CA HIS A 620 -31.71 10.97 -23.24
C HIS A 620 -31.60 9.54 -23.79
N GLU A 621 -32.73 8.92 -24.13
CA GLU A 621 -32.85 7.51 -24.54
C GLU A 621 -31.79 7.07 -25.56
N ALA A 622 -31.53 7.92 -26.57
CA ALA A 622 -30.65 7.58 -27.68
C ALA A 622 -29.17 7.44 -27.25
N SER A 623 -28.70 8.19 -26.25
CA SER A 623 -27.33 8.10 -25.73
C SER A 623 -27.21 7.41 -24.36
N GLY A 624 -28.33 7.17 -23.68
CA GLY A 624 -28.39 6.63 -22.31
C GLY A 624 -27.78 7.54 -21.24
N MET A 625 -27.46 8.80 -21.58
CA MET A 625 -26.88 9.79 -20.67
C MET A 625 -27.96 10.58 -19.94
N TYR A 626 -27.66 11.00 -18.71
CA TYR A 626 -28.56 11.81 -17.88
C TYR A 626 -28.35 13.30 -18.11
N TYR A 627 -29.39 14.07 -17.80
CA TYR A 627 -29.33 15.52 -17.70
C TYR A 627 -28.52 15.99 -16.48
N ASN A 628 -28.11 17.26 -16.46
CA ASN A 628 -27.30 17.81 -15.37
C ASN A 628 -28.06 18.05 -14.06
N TRP A 629 -29.37 18.32 -14.11
CA TRP A 629 -30.12 18.85 -12.98
C TRP A 629 -31.48 18.17 -12.82
N PHE A 630 -31.71 17.61 -11.63
CA PHE A 630 -32.94 16.93 -11.24
C PHE A 630 -33.47 17.45 -9.90
N ASP A 631 -34.77 17.32 -9.66
CA ASP A 631 -35.33 17.42 -8.30
C ASP A 631 -35.04 16.12 -7.53
N PRO A 632 -34.31 16.14 -6.39
CA PRO A 632 -34.00 14.94 -5.63
C PRO A 632 -35.24 14.25 -5.04
N LYS A 633 -36.40 14.92 -4.93
CA LYS A 633 -37.64 14.34 -4.39
C LYS A 633 -38.41 13.48 -5.38
N THR A 634 -38.23 13.72 -6.68
CA THR A 634 -39.00 13.06 -7.75
C THR A 634 -38.11 12.31 -8.75
N GLY A 635 -36.87 12.76 -8.95
CA GLY A 635 -36.01 12.29 -10.04
C GLY A 635 -36.34 12.90 -11.40
N HIS A 636 -37.25 13.88 -11.48
CA HIS A 636 -37.58 14.56 -12.73
C HIS A 636 -36.56 15.66 -13.06
N THR A 637 -36.34 15.84 -14.36
CA THR A 637 -35.43 16.84 -14.93
C THR A 637 -35.92 18.25 -14.63
N LEU A 638 -35.02 19.10 -14.15
CA LEU A 638 -35.37 20.49 -13.90
C LEU A 638 -35.42 21.28 -15.22
N THR A 639 -36.56 21.92 -15.46
CA THR A 639 -36.80 22.90 -16.54
C THR A 639 -36.90 24.34 -16.03
N THR A 640 -36.92 24.52 -14.70
CA THR A 640 -36.83 25.82 -14.02
C THR A 640 -35.98 25.67 -12.76
N TRP A 641 -35.28 26.75 -12.38
CA TRP A 641 -34.41 26.81 -11.21
C TRP A 641 -35.22 27.04 -9.93
N PRO A 642 -35.16 26.12 -8.94
CA PRO A 642 -35.83 26.32 -7.66
C PRO A 642 -35.35 27.61 -6.95
N GLY A 643 -36.29 28.45 -6.55
CA GLY A 643 -36.04 29.66 -5.76
C GLY A 643 -35.99 30.97 -6.56
N ASN A 644 -35.66 30.96 -7.86
CA ASN A 644 -35.71 32.15 -8.72
C ASN A 644 -36.58 31.99 -9.99
N GLY A 645 -36.96 30.77 -10.36
CA GLY A 645 -37.86 30.51 -11.50
C GLY A 645 -37.21 30.65 -12.88
N ASN A 646 -35.90 30.94 -12.97
CA ASN A 646 -35.19 31.05 -14.24
C ASN A 646 -35.23 29.72 -15.00
N VAL A 647 -35.39 29.77 -16.33
CA VAL A 647 -35.49 28.55 -17.16
C VAL A 647 -34.18 27.75 -17.11
N VAL A 648 -34.29 26.46 -16.82
CA VAL A 648 -33.21 25.48 -16.99
C VAL A 648 -33.40 24.81 -18.35
N LYS A 649 -32.35 24.75 -19.15
CA LYS A 649 -32.35 24.04 -20.44
C LYS A 649 -31.70 22.67 -20.24
N PRO A 650 -32.44 21.54 -20.39
CA PRO A 650 -31.91 20.20 -20.15
C PRO A 650 -30.64 19.90 -20.96
N PHE A 651 -29.50 19.96 -20.27
CA PHE A 651 -28.15 19.76 -20.79
C PHE A 651 -27.60 18.42 -20.30
N LEU A 652 -26.76 17.78 -21.11
CA LEU A 652 -26.07 16.54 -20.78
C LEU A 652 -24.56 16.75 -20.85
N SER A 653 -23.96 17.05 -19.71
CA SER A 653 -22.50 17.15 -19.50
C SER A 653 -21.82 15.79 -19.65
N SER A 654 -20.67 15.78 -20.31
CA SER A 654 -19.84 14.57 -20.38
C SER A 654 -19.13 14.28 -19.05
N VAL A 655 -18.74 15.31 -18.29
CA VAL A 655 -18.07 15.20 -16.99
C VAL A 655 -19.00 14.67 -15.91
N ASP A 656 -20.22 15.21 -15.80
CA ASP A 656 -21.16 14.77 -14.74
C ASP A 656 -21.58 13.32 -14.92
N ASN A 657 -21.85 12.92 -16.16
CA ASN A 657 -22.11 11.54 -16.50
C ASN A 657 -20.89 10.64 -16.24
N ALA A 658 -19.66 11.12 -16.45
CA ALA A 658 -18.45 10.35 -16.19
C ALA A 658 -18.19 10.15 -14.69
N TRP A 659 -18.47 11.15 -13.83
CA TRP A 659 -18.42 10.95 -12.38
C TRP A 659 -19.46 9.92 -11.91
N LEU A 660 -20.71 9.99 -12.39
CA LEU A 660 -21.71 8.95 -12.12
C LEU A 660 -21.25 7.57 -12.60
N ALA A 661 -20.74 7.47 -13.83
CA ALA A 661 -20.28 6.21 -14.41
C ALA A 661 -19.08 5.61 -13.66
N SER A 662 -18.15 6.44 -13.18
CA SER A 662 -17.05 5.99 -12.32
C SER A 662 -17.57 5.39 -11.00
N ALA A 663 -18.64 5.97 -10.43
CA ALA A 663 -19.30 5.43 -9.25
C ALA A 663 -20.05 4.12 -9.55
N LEU A 664 -20.67 3.98 -10.72
CA LEU A 664 -21.25 2.72 -11.19
C LEU A 664 -20.17 1.63 -11.37
N MET A 665 -18.99 1.99 -11.89
CA MET A 665 -17.83 1.08 -11.99
C MET A 665 -17.33 0.64 -10.61
N VAL A 666 -17.25 1.56 -9.64
CA VAL A 666 -16.96 1.25 -8.23
C VAL A 666 -18.01 0.31 -7.65
N VAL A 667 -19.30 0.65 -7.75
CA VAL A 667 -20.42 -0.14 -7.20
C VAL A 667 -20.49 -1.55 -7.79
N ARG A 668 -20.28 -1.68 -9.11
CA ARG A 668 -20.21 -2.96 -9.85
C ARG A 668 -19.21 -3.95 -9.25
N THR A 669 -18.13 -3.45 -8.67
CA THR A 669 -17.10 -4.26 -8.00
C THR A 669 -17.33 -4.35 -6.49
N ALA A 670 -17.73 -3.25 -5.86
CA ALA A 670 -17.81 -3.10 -4.41
C ALA A 670 -19.06 -3.77 -3.81
N VAL A 671 -20.19 -3.82 -4.52
CA VAL A 671 -21.48 -4.31 -4.02
C VAL A 671 -22.01 -5.39 -4.99
N PRO A 672 -21.60 -6.66 -4.83
CA PRO A 672 -21.91 -7.72 -5.77
C PRO A 672 -23.41 -7.93 -6.05
N GLU A 673 -24.27 -7.71 -5.05
CA GLU A 673 -25.73 -7.83 -5.22
C GLU A 673 -26.37 -6.68 -6.02
N ALA A 674 -25.67 -5.54 -6.13
CA ALA A 674 -26.07 -4.40 -6.96
C ALA A 674 -25.40 -4.43 -8.36
N LYS A 675 -24.49 -5.39 -8.61
CA LYS A 675 -23.66 -5.48 -9.81
C LYS A 675 -24.47 -5.42 -11.10
N THR A 676 -25.54 -6.21 -11.22
CA THR A 676 -26.36 -6.26 -12.44
C THR A 676 -27.02 -4.91 -12.72
N GLN A 677 -27.63 -4.28 -11.72
CA GLN A 677 -28.25 -2.95 -11.86
C GLN A 677 -27.22 -1.91 -12.31
N ALA A 678 -26.03 -1.89 -11.69
CA ALA A 678 -24.95 -0.98 -12.07
C ALA A 678 -24.43 -1.25 -13.49
N GLN A 679 -24.35 -2.51 -13.91
CA GLN A 679 -23.98 -2.88 -15.29
C GLN A 679 -25.04 -2.49 -16.32
N THR A 680 -26.33 -2.64 -16.02
CA THR A 680 -27.42 -2.20 -16.91
C THR A 680 -27.38 -0.69 -17.11
N ILE A 681 -27.19 0.09 -16.04
CA ILE A 681 -27.12 1.55 -16.13
C ILE A 681 -25.84 2.00 -16.84
N LEU A 682 -24.68 1.43 -16.50
CA LEU A 682 -23.41 1.75 -17.18
C LEU A 682 -23.42 1.35 -18.66
N GLY A 683 -24.08 0.24 -19.00
CA GLY A 683 -24.15 -0.31 -20.35
C GLY A 683 -25.02 0.48 -21.33
N ARG A 684 -25.96 1.32 -20.86
CA ARG A 684 -26.70 2.25 -21.74
C ARG A 684 -25.92 3.51 -22.10
N MET A 685 -24.90 3.88 -21.32
CA MET A 685 -24.16 5.14 -21.49
C MET A 685 -23.22 5.08 -22.70
N LYS A 686 -23.63 5.72 -23.80
CA LYS A 686 -22.85 5.82 -25.05
C LYS A 686 -21.91 7.03 -25.04
N TRP A 687 -20.63 6.81 -24.72
CA TRP A 687 -19.57 7.82 -24.76
C TRP A 687 -19.29 8.34 -26.16
N THR A 688 -19.59 7.56 -27.19
CA THR A 688 -19.45 7.95 -28.60
C THR A 688 -20.24 9.21 -28.98
N TYR A 689 -21.35 9.51 -28.28
CA TYR A 689 -22.08 10.78 -28.47
C TYR A 689 -21.20 12.01 -28.16
N PHE A 690 -20.25 11.91 -27.23
CA PHE A 690 -19.39 13.04 -26.88
C PHE A 690 -18.11 13.12 -27.71
N TYR A 691 -17.74 12.09 -28.47
CA TYR A 691 -16.39 11.95 -29.06
C TYR A 691 -16.30 12.49 -30.49
N ASN A 692 -15.60 13.62 -30.65
CA ASN A 692 -15.36 14.26 -31.94
C ASN A 692 -14.01 13.81 -32.53
N ASN A 693 -14.06 12.93 -33.54
CA ASN A 693 -12.91 12.12 -33.98
C ASN A 693 -11.99 12.74 -35.04
N VAL A 694 -12.30 13.91 -35.64
CA VAL A 694 -11.55 14.40 -36.82
C VAL A 694 -11.21 15.90 -36.81
N ASP A 695 -12.14 16.78 -36.43
CA ASP A 695 -11.91 18.24 -36.52
C ASP A 695 -11.21 18.82 -35.28
N ALA A 696 -11.13 18.06 -34.18
CA ALA A 696 -10.82 18.60 -32.86
C ALA A 696 -9.33 18.90 -32.62
N THR A 697 -8.43 18.21 -33.32
CA THR A 697 -6.98 18.42 -33.27
C THR A 697 -6.36 18.27 -34.66
N PRO A 698 -6.32 19.34 -35.48
CA PRO A 698 -5.77 19.27 -36.84
C PRO A 698 -4.34 18.71 -36.87
N GLY A 699 -4.12 17.67 -37.68
CA GLY A 699 -2.81 17.00 -37.78
C GLY A 699 -2.52 15.92 -36.72
N SER A 700 -3.48 15.58 -35.86
CA SER A 700 -3.35 14.51 -34.86
C SER A 700 -4.49 13.48 -34.98
N PRO A 701 -4.23 12.16 -34.80
CA PRO A 701 -5.25 11.11 -34.77
C PRO A 701 -6.07 11.04 -33.45
N ALA A 702 -5.91 12.00 -32.53
CA ALA A 702 -6.56 12.01 -31.22
C ALA A 702 -7.80 12.91 -31.18
N GLY A 703 -8.99 12.35 -31.37
CA GLY A 703 -10.24 13.10 -31.15
C GLY A 703 -10.39 13.64 -29.72
N LEU A 704 -11.27 14.61 -29.51
CA LEU A 704 -11.59 15.20 -28.19
C LEU A 704 -13.04 14.93 -27.78
N MET A 705 -13.32 15.08 -26.48
CA MET A 705 -14.68 15.01 -25.95
C MET A 705 -15.33 16.40 -25.95
N ARG A 706 -16.58 16.49 -26.40
CA ARG A 706 -17.45 17.66 -26.23
C ARG A 706 -17.74 17.90 -24.74
N GLY A 707 -17.96 19.16 -24.38
CA GLY A 707 -18.42 19.54 -23.03
C GLY A 707 -19.75 18.89 -22.69
N GLY A 708 -20.65 18.85 -23.67
CA GLY A 708 -21.91 18.12 -23.61
C GLY A 708 -22.81 18.42 -24.80
N PHE A 709 -24.10 18.15 -24.65
CA PHE A 709 -25.11 18.55 -25.63
C PHE A 709 -26.49 18.84 -25.01
N TRP A 710 -27.32 19.56 -25.77
CA TRP A 710 -28.77 19.64 -25.57
C TRP A 710 -29.49 18.79 -26.62
N PRO A 711 -30.61 18.11 -26.31
CA PRO A 711 -31.41 17.41 -27.32
C PRO A 711 -32.08 18.36 -28.32
N THR A 712 -32.29 19.63 -27.94
CA THR A 712 -32.94 20.66 -28.74
C THR A 712 -32.16 21.97 -28.66
N LYS A 713 -32.16 22.79 -29.72
CA LYS A 713 -31.31 23.98 -29.78
C LYS A 713 -31.70 25.05 -28.75
N PRO A 714 -30.77 25.56 -27.93
CA PRO A 714 -31.01 26.71 -27.05
C PRO A 714 -31.41 27.97 -27.84
N THR A 715 -32.41 28.68 -27.32
CA THR A 715 -32.99 29.90 -27.93
C THR A 715 -32.34 31.22 -27.49
N ASP A 716 -31.29 31.17 -26.68
CA ASP A 716 -30.61 32.33 -26.06
C ASP A 716 -29.31 32.75 -26.78
N GLY A 717 -29.05 32.20 -27.96
CA GLY A 717 -27.80 32.44 -28.68
C GLY A 717 -26.60 31.61 -28.17
N THR A 718 -26.79 30.67 -27.23
CA THR A 718 -25.74 29.72 -26.85
C THR A 718 -25.18 29.04 -28.10
N CYS A 719 -23.84 29.07 -28.24
CA CYS A 719 -23.16 28.47 -29.38
C CYS A 719 -23.32 26.93 -29.36
N THR A 720 -24.02 26.39 -30.36
CA THR A 720 -24.16 24.94 -30.58
C THR A 720 -23.73 24.50 -31.97
N VAL A 721 -23.22 23.27 -32.05
CA VAL A 721 -22.96 22.54 -33.29
C VAL A 721 -23.95 21.38 -33.38
N ALA A 722 -24.70 21.29 -34.48
CA ALA A 722 -25.63 20.18 -34.71
C ALA A 722 -24.89 18.93 -35.17
N GLY A 723 -25.34 17.73 -34.76
CA GLY A 723 -24.88 16.47 -35.35
C GLY A 723 -25.15 15.21 -34.50
N ASN A 724 -24.70 14.06 -35.00
CA ASN A 724 -24.67 12.79 -34.27
C ASN A 724 -23.27 12.14 -34.38
N TYR A 725 -22.41 12.33 -33.37
CA TYR A 725 -21.07 11.73 -33.34
C TYR A 725 -21.06 10.21 -33.12
N ALA A 726 -22.17 9.62 -32.64
CA ALA A 726 -22.28 8.17 -32.49
C ALA A 726 -22.61 7.44 -33.80
N GLY A 727 -23.04 8.17 -34.85
CA GLY A 727 -23.34 7.60 -36.18
C GLY A 727 -24.47 6.57 -36.21
N ASP A 728 -25.30 6.49 -35.17
CA ASP A 728 -26.27 5.41 -34.92
C ASP A 728 -27.66 5.63 -35.56
N GLY A 729 -27.75 6.57 -36.53
CA GLY A 729 -28.99 6.90 -37.25
C GLY A 729 -30.06 7.59 -36.42
N LYS A 730 -29.75 8.01 -35.18
CA LYS A 730 -30.64 8.82 -34.34
C LYS A 730 -30.57 10.31 -34.72
N PRO A 731 -31.60 11.11 -34.41
CA PRO A 731 -31.62 12.54 -34.72
C PRO A 731 -30.42 13.30 -34.16
N ASP A 732 -30.03 14.37 -34.85
CA ASP A 732 -28.95 15.25 -34.42
C ASP A 732 -29.27 15.95 -33.10
N VAL A 733 -28.29 15.94 -32.19
CA VAL A 733 -28.31 16.75 -30.97
C VAL A 733 -27.46 18.02 -31.16
N GLN A 734 -27.44 18.88 -30.16
CA GLN A 734 -26.82 20.20 -30.22
C GLN A 734 -25.64 20.26 -29.25
N TYR A 735 -24.43 19.98 -29.73
CA TYR A 735 -23.22 19.96 -28.92
C TYR A 735 -22.72 21.35 -28.53
N THR A 736 -22.00 21.43 -27.42
CA THR A 736 -21.18 22.60 -27.07
C THR A 736 -20.19 22.94 -28.19
N CYS A 737 -20.06 24.21 -28.58
CA CYS A 737 -19.04 24.62 -29.56
C CYS A 737 -17.59 24.28 -29.14
N HIS A 738 -17.30 24.26 -27.83
CA HIS A 738 -16.01 23.83 -27.29
C HIS A 738 -15.87 22.30 -27.18
N ASN A 739 -14.63 21.84 -26.99
CA ASN A 739 -14.25 20.49 -26.58
C ASN A 739 -13.34 20.60 -25.34
N TYR A 740 -13.27 19.56 -24.51
CA TYR A 740 -12.28 19.48 -23.45
C TYR A 740 -10.90 19.16 -24.04
N GLY A 741 -10.09 20.21 -24.22
CA GLY A 741 -8.77 20.16 -24.84
C GLY A 741 -7.59 20.43 -23.89
N ALA A 742 -7.82 20.54 -22.58
CA ALA A 742 -6.78 20.71 -21.56
C ALA A 742 -6.98 19.67 -20.44
N MET A 743 -5.89 19.27 -19.77
CA MET A 743 -5.93 18.26 -18.71
C MET A 743 -6.39 18.87 -17.37
N GLY A 744 -7.53 18.41 -16.85
CA GLY A 744 -8.12 18.86 -15.58
C GLY A 744 -8.93 17.75 -14.90
N GLU A 745 -9.97 18.08 -14.16
CA GLU A 745 -10.93 17.09 -13.60
C GLU A 745 -11.56 16.23 -14.73
N THR A 746 -11.69 16.84 -15.92
CA THR A 746 -12.22 16.29 -17.17
C THR A 746 -11.64 14.94 -17.60
N ARG A 747 -10.44 14.56 -17.12
CA ARG A 747 -9.77 13.29 -17.46
C ARG A 747 -10.64 12.05 -17.20
N ILE A 748 -11.57 12.13 -16.25
CA ILE A 748 -12.50 11.04 -15.94
C ILE A 748 -13.34 10.62 -17.16
N VAL A 749 -13.67 11.57 -18.04
CA VAL A 749 -14.43 11.32 -19.28
C VAL A 749 -13.62 10.44 -20.23
N SER A 750 -12.34 10.77 -20.41
CA SER A 750 -11.39 9.94 -21.16
C SER A 750 -11.26 8.56 -20.53
N TYR A 751 -11.12 8.49 -19.20
CA TYR A 751 -10.90 7.24 -18.48
C TYR A 751 -12.09 6.28 -18.56
N VAL A 752 -13.32 6.76 -18.35
CA VAL A 752 -14.53 5.92 -18.48
C VAL A 752 -14.79 5.55 -19.94
N GLY A 753 -14.65 6.50 -20.88
CA GLY A 753 -14.86 6.25 -22.31
C GLY A 753 -13.89 5.22 -22.90
N ILE A 754 -12.61 5.28 -22.51
CA ILE A 754 -11.59 4.32 -22.94
C ILE A 754 -11.75 2.98 -22.19
N ALA A 755 -12.03 2.99 -20.88
CA ALA A 755 -12.21 1.75 -20.09
C ALA A 755 -13.49 0.98 -20.47
N SER A 756 -14.49 1.64 -21.05
CA SER A 756 -15.69 1.00 -21.63
C SER A 756 -15.49 0.49 -23.06
N GLY A 757 -14.30 0.67 -23.64
CA GLY A 757 -13.99 0.25 -25.02
C GLY A 757 -14.69 1.05 -26.11
N GLN A 758 -15.33 2.17 -25.79
CA GLN A 758 -16.09 2.99 -26.73
C GLN A 758 -15.25 4.11 -27.38
N ILE A 759 -14.25 4.61 -26.66
CA ILE A 759 -13.37 5.70 -27.11
C ILE A 759 -11.96 5.12 -27.34
N PRO A 760 -11.29 5.43 -28.47
CA PRO A 760 -9.97 4.86 -28.77
C PRO A 760 -8.90 5.41 -27.80
N PRO A 761 -7.92 4.60 -27.34
CA PRO A 761 -6.92 5.02 -26.35
C PRO A 761 -6.12 6.28 -26.73
N VAL A 762 -5.93 6.55 -28.02
CA VAL A 762 -5.21 7.73 -28.53
C VAL A 762 -5.88 9.06 -28.14
N HIS A 763 -7.19 9.07 -27.84
CA HIS A 763 -7.92 10.25 -27.33
C HIS A 763 -7.22 10.89 -26.11
N TYR A 764 -6.66 10.08 -25.21
CA TYR A 764 -5.97 10.57 -24.00
C TYR A 764 -4.77 11.49 -24.30
N PHE A 765 -4.21 11.41 -25.51
CA PHE A 765 -3.11 12.25 -26.00
C PHE A 765 -3.57 13.50 -26.77
N GLY A 766 -4.88 13.71 -26.97
CA GLY A 766 -5.41 14.94 -27.56
C GLY A 766 -5.45 16.13 -26.58
N GLY A 767 -5.53 15.86 -25.27
CA GLY A 767 -5.55 16.91 -24.25
C GLY A 767 -4.19 17.59 -24.08
N ASN A 768 -4.16 18.93 -24.07
CA ASN A 768 -2.95 19.70 -23.89
C ASN A 768 -2.48 19.62 -22.42
N ARG A 769 -1.18 19.36 -22.23
CA ARG A 769 -0.45 19.48 -20.95
C ARG A 769 0.05 20.92 -20.71
N GLY A 770 -0.32 21.82 -21.61
CA GLY A 770 0.19 23.18 -21.82
C GLY A 770 0.19 23.41 -23.33
N PHE A 771 -0.04 24.65 -23.79
CA PHE A 771 -0.11 24.94 -25.23
C PHE A 771 1.26 25.38 -25.78
N GLN A 772 1.48 25.22 -27.08
CA GLN A 772 2.78 25.49 -27.73
C GLN A 772 3.32 26.90 -27.39
N PRO A 773 4.65 27.08 -27.20
CA PRO A 773 5.25 28.34 -26.72
C PRO A 773 5.37 29.41 -27.83
N THR A 774 4.28 29.69 -28.54
CA THR A 774 4.20 30.62 -29.68
C THR A 774 3.14 31.70 -29.43
N CYS A 775 3.21 32.83 -30.16
CA CYS A 775 2.30 33.96 -29.93
C CYS A 775 0.81 33.64 -30.16
N ALA A 776 0.47 32.57 -30.89
CA ALA A 776 -0.91 32.09 -31.02
C ALA A 776 -1.51 31.60 -29.68
N TRP A 777 -0.66 31.23 -28.72
CA TRP A 777 -1.03 30.77 -27.38
C TRP A 777 -0.52 31.71 -26.29
N ALA A 778 -0.26 32.98 -26.63
CA ALA A 778 0.18 34.01 -25.68
C ALA A 778 -0.92 34.51 -24.73
N TRP A 779 -2.15 34.00 -24.85
CA TRP A 779 -3.20 34.17 -23.84
C TRP A 779 -2.95 33.33 -22.58
N GLN A 780 -2.01 32.37 -22.63
CA GLN A 780 -1.56 31.64 -21.45
C GLN A 780 -0.95 32.57 -20.40
N GLU A 781 -1.05 32.16 -19.13
CA GLU A 781 -0.47 32.87 -17.97
C GLU A 781 1.04 33.07 -18.11
N GLN A 782 1.77 32.02 -18.46
CA GLN A 782 3.20 32.09 -18.73
C GLN A 782 3.60 31.23 -19.94
N LYS A 783 4.75 31.54 -20.52
CA LYS A 783 5.33 30.82 -21.68
C LYS A 783 5.90 29.46 -21.23
N PRO A 784 5.33 28.32 -21.64
CA PRO A 784 5.77 27.01 -21.16
C PRO A 784 7.14 26.59 -21.70
N THR A 785 7.78 25.70 -20.97
CA THR A 785 8.93 24.91 -21.44
C THR A 785 8.53 23.43 -21.55
N GLY A 786 9.14 22.67 -22.46
CA GLY A 786 8.82 21.26 -22.64
C GLY A 786 9.28 20.73 -23.99
N THR A 787 8.99 19.47 -24.26
CA THR A 787 9.34 18.75 -25.49
C THR A 787 8.09 18.15 -26.15
N THR A 788 8.12 18.01 -27.47
CA THR A 788 7.06 17.32 -28.21
C THR A 788 7.42 15.85 -28.39
N HIS A 789 6.56 14.96 -27.90
CA HIS A 789 6.69 13.50 -28.01
C HIS A 789 5.50 12.89 -28.75
N THR A 790 5.71 11.82 -29.51
CA THR A 790 4.65 11.18 -30.29
C THR A 790 4.16 9.90 -29.59
N TYR A 791 2.92 9.93 -29.08
CA TYR A 791 2.29 8.81 -28.39
C TYR A 791 1.12 8.26 -29.22
N LEU A 792 1.18 6.98 -29.58
CA LEU A 792 0.18 6.31 -30.46
C LEU A 792 -0.12 7.06 -31.79
N GLY A 793 0.86 7.82 -32.29
CA GLY A 793 0.73 8.65 -33.50
C GLY A 793 0.27 10.09 -33.24
N ALA A 794 -0.18 10.44 -32.03
CA ALA A 794 -0.51 11.81 -31.65
C ALA A 794 0.74 12.58 -31.17
N PRO A 795 1.04 13.77 -31.75
CA PRO A 795 2.08 14.65 -31.22
C PRO A 795 1.56 15.38 -29.97
N VAL A 796 2.24 15.18 -28.84
CA VAL A 796 1.92 15.77 -27.54
C VAL A 796 3.06 16.68 -27.11
N PHE A 797 2.76 17.95 -26.86
CA PHE A 797 3.69 18.84 -26.17
C PHE A 797 3.56 18.62 -24.66
N GLU A 798 4.60 18.07 -24.04
CA GLU A 798 4.68 17.89 -22.59
C GLU A 798 5.10 19.22 -21.94
N GLY A 799 4.23 20.22 -22.10
CA GLY A 799 4.42 21.58 -21.60
C GLY A 799 4.42 21.64 -20.07
N THR A 800 5.22 22.55 -19.54
CA THR A 800 5.36 22.78 -18.10
C THR A 800 5.62 24.25 -17.79
N TYR A 801 5.08 24.71 -16.68
CA TYR A 801 5.24 26.04 -16.10
C TYR A 801 6.26 26.02 -14.96
N SER A 802 6.86 27.18 -14.69
CA SER A 802 7.80 27.39 -13.59
C SER A 802 7.14 28.23 -12.49
N TYR A 803 7.23 27.79 -11.24
CA TYR A 803 6.67 28.50 -10.10
C TYR A 803 7.53 28.32 -8.85
N ARG A 804 8.09 29.42 -8.33
CA ARG A 804 8.96 29.44 -7.12
C ARG A 804 10.12 28.43 -7.14
N GLY A 805 10.66 28.12 -8.32
CA GLY A 805 11.74 27.14 -8.53
C GLY A 805 11.26 25.71 -8.80
N MET A 806 9.98 25.42 -8.59
CA MET A 806 9.34 24.16 -8.99
C MET A 806 8.98 24.20 -10.49
N LYS A 807 8.97 23.04 -11.14
CA LYS A 807 8.53 22.84 -12.52
C LYS A 807 7.36 21.85 -12.54
N LEU A 808 6.24 22.20 -13.16
CA LEU A 808 5.02 21.39 -13.16
C LEU A 808 4.20 21.51 -14.45
N MET A 809 3.35 20.52 -14.70
CA MET A 809 2.32 20.51 -15.72
C MET A 809 1.09 21.26 -15.15
N PRO A 810 0.68 22.41 -15.71
CA PRO A 810 -0.45 23.20 -15.21
C PRO A 810 -1.80 22.56 -15.58
N ASN A 811 -2.85 22.84 -14.80
CA ASN A 811 -4.24 22.58 -15.21
C ASN A 811 -4.91 23.91 -15.63
N TRP A 812 -6.22 23.94 -15.90
CA TRP A 812 -6.84 25.12 -16.52
C TRP A 812 -6.84 26.34 -15.61
N GLY A 813 -7.28 26.18 -14.36
CA GLY A 813 -7.46 27.28 -13.40
C GLY A 813 -6.50 27.28 -12.21
N GLY A 814 -5.61 26.30 -12.09
CA GLY A 814 -4.63 26.22 -10.99
C GLY A 814 -5.21 25.61 -9.70
N SER A 815 -6.36 24.92 -9.75
CA SER A 815 -7.01 24.37 -8.55
C SER A 815 -6.52 22.97 -8.15
N MET A 816 -6.70 22.64 -6.87
CA MET A 816 -6.40 21.30 -6.33
C MET A 816 -7.39 20.23 -6.84
N PHE A 817 -8.63 20.64 -7.15
CA PHE A 817 -9.71 19.79 -7.67
C PHE A 817 -9.38 19.23 -9.05
N GLU A 818 -8.98 20.10 -9.98
CA GLU A 818 -8.56 19.73 -11.34
C GLU A 818 -7.37 18.76 -11.33
N GLU A 819 -6.43 18.94 -10.39
CA GLU A 819 -5.26 18.08 -10.27
C GLU A 819 -5.60 16.70 -9.67
N LEU A 820 -6.32 16.65 -8.53
CA LEU A 820 -6.37 15.47 -7.66
C LEU A 820 -7.71 14.73 -7.58
N MET A 821 -8.82 15.26 -8.14
CA MET A 821 -10.12 14.56 -8.04
C MET A 821 -10.10 13.20 -8.78
N ASN A 822 -9.41 13.11 -9.92
CA ASN A 822 -9.26 11.85 -10.67
C ASN A 822 -8.49 10.80 -9.85
N ASP A 823 -7.39 11.20 -9.22
CA ASP A 823 -6.56 10.34 -8.39
C ASP A 823 -7.39 9.66 -7.28
N LEU A 824 -8.49 10.25 -6.77
CA LEU A 824 -9.38 9.60 -5.78
C LEU A 824 -9.88 8.20 -6.17
N VAL A 825 -10.10 7.93 -7.46
CA VAL A 825 -10.59 6.66 -8.00
C VAL A 825 -9.67 6.01 -9.03
N VAL A 826 -8.93 6.79 -9.80
CA VAL A 826 -7.91 6.28 -10.73
C VAL A 826 -6.57 6.29 -10.00
N PRO A 827 -5.79 5.18 -9.95
CA PRO A 827 -4.45 5.21 -9.36
C PRO A 827 -3.41 5.96 -10.22
N GLU A 828 -3.69 7.20 -10.65
CA GLU A 828 -2.83 8.02 -11.54
C GLU A 828 -1.38 8.00 -11.08
N ASN A 829 -1.16 8.25 -9.79
CA ASN A 829 0.18 8.24 -9.18
C ASN A 829 0.90 6.87 -9.15
N LYS A 830 0.16 5.75 -9.20
CA LYS A 830 0.69 4.37 -9.24
C LYS A 830 0.76 3.82 -10.68
N TRP A 831 0.10 4.46 -11.65
CA TRP A 831 -0.01 4.01 -13.05
C TRP A 831 0.86 4.85 -13.99
N ALA A 832 1.03 6.14 -13.68
CA ALA A 832 1.83 7.11 -14.41
C ALA A 832 2.96 7.67 -13.52
N PRO A 833 3.90 6.84 -13.01
CA PRO A 833 4.92 7.27 -12.05
C PRO A 833 5.87 8.32 -12.61
N ASP A 834 6.03 8.36 -13.94
CA ASP A 834 6.90 9.31 -14.65
C ASP A 834 6.20 10.61 -15.09
N SER A 835 4.88 10.74 -14.90
CA SER A 835 4.09 11.93 -15.25
C SER A 835 3.27 12.42 -14.04
N TRP A 836 2.02 11.96 -13.89
CA TRP A 836 1.14 12.32 -12.75
C TRP A 836 1.75 12.01 -11.38
N GLY A 837 2.50 10.90 -11.27
CA GLY A 837 3.24 10.53 -10.06
C GLY A 837 4.34 11.51 -9.66
N LYS A 838 4.84 12.32 -10.59
CA LYS A 838 5.69 13.50 -10.32
C LYS A 838 4.86 14.77 -10.13
N ASN A 839 3.82 14.97 -10.94
CA ASN A 839 3.08 16.24 -10.96
C ASN A 839 2.30 16.51 -9.67
N HIS A 840 1.48 15.56 -9.24
CA HIS A 840 0.61 15.69 -8.07
C HIS A 840 1.34 16.21 -6.80
N PRO A 841 2.49 15.65 -6.36
CA PRO A 841 3.20 16.19 -5.20
C PRO A 841 3.84 17.57 -5.45
N VAL A 842 4.23 17.91 -6.67
CA VAL A 842 4.77 19.25 -6.99
C VAL A 842 3.65 20.29 -6.98
N PHE A 843 2.48 19.96 -7.53
CA PHE A 843 1.29 20.82 -7.53
C PHE A 843 0.79 21.09 -6.10
N VAL A 844 0.78 20.07 -5.24
CA VAL A 844 0.49 20.23 -3.80
C VAL A 844 1.49 21.18 -3.13
N LYS A 845 2.80 21.04 -3.39
CA LYS A 845 3.82 21.97 -2.87
C LYS A 845 3.66 23.40 -3.40
N ALA A 846 3.28 23.57 -4.66
CA ALA A 846 3.01 24.88 -5.24
C ALA A 846 1.84 25.59 -4.51
N GLN A 847 0.73 24.87 -4.26
CA GLN A 847 -0.38 25.41 -3.47
C GLN A 847 0.00 25.73 -2.01
N ILE A 848 0.84 24.88 -1.36
CA ILE A 848 1.38 25.18 -0.02
C ILE A 848 2.23 26.45 -0.05
N ALA A 849 3.19 26.56 -0.98
CA ALA A 849 4.10 27.70 -1.09
C ALA A 849 3.34 29.00 -1.37
N HIS A 850 2.30 28.97 -2.21
CA HIS A 850 1.45 30.13 -2.46
C HIS A 850 0.78 30.65 -1.18
N GLY A 851 0.02 29.80 -0.49
CA GLY A 851 -0.74 30.19 0.70
C GLY A 851 0.12 30.54 1.92
N MET A 852 1.28 29.89 2.07
CA MET A 852 2.15 30.05 3.23
C MET A 852 3.24 31.11 3.06
N GLU A 853 3.85 31.24 1.87
CA GLU A 853 5.05 32.07 1.65
C GLU A 853 4.81 33.32 0.80
N GLU A 854 3.96 33.21 -0.21
CA GLU A 854 3.76 34.25 -1.23
C GLU A 854 2.61 35.19 -0.84
N ALA A 855 1.38 34.65 -0.82
CA ALA A 855 0.19 35.37 -0.40
C ALA A 855 0.07 35.52 1.13
N LYS A 856 0.82 34.70 1.88
CA LYS A 856 1.00 34.76 3.35
C LYS A 856 -0.32 34.76 4.12
N TYR A 857 -1.30 34.03 3.60
CA TYR A 857 -2.55 33.71 4.27
C TYR A 857 -2.31 32.90 5.56
N GLY A 858 -1.23 32.09 5.59
CA GLY A 858 -0.95 31.17 6.70
C GLY A 858 -1.84 29.93 6.70
N TYR A 859 -2.57 29.71 5.60
CA TYR A 859 -3.37 28.54 5.24
C TYR A 859 -3.23 28.31 3.74
N TRP A 860 -3.60 27.13 3.26
CA TRP A 860 -3.54 26.76 1.85
C TRP A 860 -4.64 25.75 1.47
N GLY A 861 -4.79 25.50 0.17
CA GLY A 861 -5.80 24.59 -0.38
C GLY A 861 -6.89 25.36 -1.12
N PHE A 862 -6.63 25.67 -2.39
CA PHE A 862 -7.47 26.50 -3.25
C PHE A 862 -8.20 25.63 -4.26
N SER A 863 -9.53 25.66 -4.20
CA SER A 863 -10.44 24.83 -4.99
C SER A 863 -11.79 25.54 -5.16
N PRO A 864 -12.53 25.28 -6.25
CA PRO A 864 -13.94 25.66 -6.34
C PRO A 864 -14.77 25.18 -5.13
N SER A 865 -15.75 26.00 -4.73
CA SER A 865 -16.60 25.81 -3.54
C SER A 865 -17.78 26.81 -3.51
N ASN A 866 -18.72 26.64 -2.58
CA ASN A 866 -19.65 27.73 -2.22
C ASN A 866 -18.86 28.88 -1.58
N ASN A 867 -18.88 30.05 -2.21
CA ASN A 867 -18.17 31.25 -1.80
C ASN A 867 -18.64 31.72 -0.40
N PRO A 868 -17.74 32.04 0.55
CA PRO A 868 -18.09 32.67 1.83
C PRO A 868 -18.93 33.97 1.71
N ASN A 869 -18.87 34.69 0.58
CA ASN A 869 -19.70 35.85 0.28
C ASN A 869 -21.06 35.53 -0.34
N GLY A 870 -21.36 34.25 -0.62
CA GLY A 870 -22.59 33.79 -1.24
C GLY A 870 -22.41 33.42 -2.72
N GLY A 871 -23.20 32.45 -3.18
CA GLY A 871 -23.04 31.84 -4.50
C GLY A 871 -21.91 30.80 -4.56
N TYR A 872 -21.64 30.28 -5.75
CA TYR A 872 -20.51 29.40 -6.04
C TYR A 872 -19.36 30.22 -6.66
N ARG A 873 -18.12 29.79 -6.44
CA ARG A 873 -16.95 30.36 -7.13
C ARG A 873 -15.79 29.37 -7.20
N GLU A 874 -15.05 29.47 -8.30
CA GLU A 874 -13.79 28.82 -8.57
C GLU A 874 -12.61 29.56 -7.88
N TYR A 875 -11.74 28.79 -7.21
CA TYR A 875 -10.51 29.27 -6.59
C TYR A 875 -9.35 28.33 -6.92
N GLY A 876 -8.16 28.89 -7.08
CA GLY A 876 -6.95 28.16 -7.47
C GLY A 876 -5.70 28.98 -7.16
N VAL A 877 -4.57 28.60 -7.76
CA VAL A 877 -3.35 29.40 -7.78
C VAL A 877 -3.07 29.82 -9.21
N ASP A 878 -3.46 31.04 -9.52
CA ASP A 878 -3.44 31.70 -10.84
C ASP A 878 -2.16 31.41 -11.64
N ALA A 879 -0.97 31.64 -11.04
CA ALA A 879 0.34 31.46 -11.66
C ALA A 879 0.72 30.01 -12.06
N ILE A 880 -0.10 29.01 -11.70
CA ILE A 880 0.03 27.59 -12.11
C ILE A 880 -1.20 27.05 -12.85
N GLY A 881 -2.18 27.91 -13.18
CA GLY A 881 -3.25 27.65 -14.13
C GLY A 881 -2.87 28.10 -15.54
N MET A 882 -3.43 27.48 -16.58
CA MET A 882 -3.16 27.83 -17.98
C MET A 882 -3.76 29.18 -18.40
N ALA A 883 -4.96 29.52 -17.90
CA ALA A 883 -5.68 30.73 -18.31
C ALA A 883 -5.19 31.96 -17.52
N ALA A 884 -4.77 33.02 -18.23
CA ALA A 884 -4.37 34.30 -17.62
C ALA A 884 -5.56 35.15 -17.09
N ASP A 885 -6.77 34.61 -17.15
CA ASP A 885 -7.96 35.07 -16.43
C ASP A 885 -8.53 33.99 -15.49
N GLY A 886 -7.66 33.10 -15.02
CA GLY A 886 -7.96 31.87 -14.27
C GLY A 886 -8.40 32.04 -12.80
N TYR A 887 -8.27 30.96 -12.02
CA TYR A 887 -8.82 30.90 -10.68
C TYR A 887 -7.84 31.51 -9.66
N THR A 888 -8.14 32.74 -9.29
CA THR A 888 -7.46 33.50 -8.24
C THR A 888 -7.78 32.99 -6.84
N SER A 889 -6.84 33.18 -5.91
CA SER A 889 -6.86 32.57 -4.56
C SER A 889 -7.62 33.37 -3.50
N ASP A 890 -8.11 34.57 -3.81
CA ASP A 890 -8.77 35.51 -2.89
C ASP A 890 -10.11 36.06 -3.41
N GLN A 891 -10.87 36.75 -2.55
CA GLN A 891 -12.13 37.37 -2.93
C GLN A 891 -11.94 38.45 -4.01
N GLU A 892 -10.87 39.24 -3.90
CA GLU A 892 -10.57 40.43 -4.71
C GLU A 892 -10.18 40.14 -6.17
N LYS A 893 -9.85 38.87 -6.50
CA LYS A 893 -9.30 38.44 -7.78
C LYS A 893 -7.91 39.03 -8.08
N THR A 894 -7.00 38.90 -7.12
CA THR A 894 -5.58 39.28 -7.32
C THR A 894 -4.93 38.33 -8.32
N GLN A 895 -4.82 38.78 -9.56
CA GLN A 895 -4.13 38.06 -10.63
C GLN A 895 -2.61 38.20 -10.55
N VAL A 896 -1.92 37.19 -11.07
CA VAL A 896 -0.53 37.29 -11.54
C VAL A 896 -0.57 37.58 -13.04
N ASP A 897 0.55 37.99 -13.62
CA ASP A 897 0.72 37.98 -15.08
C ASP A 897 2.21 37.99 -15.43
N GLY A 898 2.79 36.81 -15.63
CA GLY A 898 4.19 36.65 -16.02
C GLY A 898 4.54 37.19 -17.41
N GLY A 899 3.54 37.49 -18.24
CA GLY A 899 3.70 37.84 -19.64
C GLY A 899 4.13 36.67 -20.52
N PHE A 900 4.35 36.96 -21.80
CA PHE A 900 4.74 35.97 -22.79
C PHE A 900 5.85 36.55 -23.70
N GLU A 901 7.10 36.21 -23.38
CA GLU A 901 8.31 36.72 -24.03
C GLU A 901 8.20 36.71 -25.57
N GLY A 902 8.28 37.91 -26.17
CA GLY A 902 8.21 38.15 -27.61
C GLY A 902 6.80 38.39 -28.17
N CYS A 903 5.75 38.25 -27.35
CA CYS A 903 4.35 38.30 -27.80
C CYS A 903 3.46 39.21 -26.95
N ARG A 904 3.68 39.27 -25.63
CA ARG A 904 2.83 39.97 -24.66
C ARG A 904 3.67 40.41 -23.46
N GLU A 905 3.62 41.70 -23.09
CA GLU A 905 4.25 42.16 -21.85
C GLU A 905 3.45 41.67 -20.63
N GLY A 906 4.16 41.34 -19.54
CA GLY A 906 3.55 40.97 -18.26
C GLY A 906 3.21 42.19 -17.41
N LYS A 907 2.45 41.98 -16.34
CA LYS A 907 2.10 43.05 -15.39
C LYS A 907 3.10 43.04 -14.22
N PRO A 908 3.29 44.17 -13.50
CA PRO A 908 4.00 44.15 -12.23
C PRO A 908 3.33 43.16 -11.26
N ALA A 909 4.11 42.25 -10.67
CA ALA A 909 3.60 41.24 -9.75
C ALA A 909 2.87 41.88 -8.55
N PRO A 910 1.77 41.30 -8.04
CA PRO A 910 0.98 41.89 -6.98
C PRO A 910 1.79 42.08 -5.69
N THR A 911 1.77 43.29 -5.16
CA THR A 911 2.50 43.65 -3.92
C THR A 911 1.83 43.11 -2.65
N SER A 912 0.55 42.74 -2.74
CA SER A 912 -0.25 42.09 -1.70
C SER A 912 -1.45 41.38 -2.31
N TYR A 913 -1.83 40.24 -1.73
CA TYR A 913 -3.09 39.54 -2.02
C TYR A 913 -4.20 39.96 -1.05
N GLY A 914 -5.46 39.78 -1.47
CA GLY A 914 -6.68 40.08 -0.73
C GLY A 914 -7.06 39.02 0.32
N ASP A 915 -8.36 38.82 0.56
CA ASP A 915 -8.91 37.85 1.50
C ASP A 915 -8.92 36.44 0.89
N GLY A 916 -7.84 35.70 1.13
CA GLY A 916 -7.62 34.35 0.60
C GLY A 916 -8.71 33.35 1.01
N VAL A 917 -9.21 32.57 0.07
CA VAL A 917 -10.27 31.58 0.29
C VAL A 917 -9.71 30.17 0.17
N VAL A 918 -9.74 29.41 1.26
CA VAL A 918 -9.25 28.03 1.32
C VAL A 918 -10.37 27.06 1.62
N THR A 919 -10.24 25.83 1.12
CA THR A 919 -11.25 24.78 1.27
C THR A 919 -10.70 23.54 1.98
N PRO A 920 -11.44 22.96 2.94
CA PRO A 920 -11.00 21.73 3.61
C PRO A 920 -10.87 20.51 2.68
N HIS A 921 -11.65 20.42 1.59
CA HIS A 921 -11.49 19.34 0.61
C HIS A 921 -10.17 19.43 -0.15
N ALA A 922 -9.67 20.63 -0.49
CA ALA A 922 -8.36 20.77 -1.12
C ALA A 922 -7.23 20.26 -0.21
N ALA A 923 -7.28 20.58 1.07
CA ALA A 923 -6.34 20.05 2.05
C ALA A 923 -6.47 18.51 2.21
N ALA A 924 -7.68 17.96 2.14
CA ALA A 924 -7.91 16.52 2.20
C ALA A 924 -7.45 15.77 0.93
N LEU A 925 -7.63 16.33 -0.26
CA LEU A 925 -7.10 15.78 -1.52
C LEU A 925 -5.57 15.65 -1.45
N ALA A 926 -4.91 16.71 -0.96
CA ALA A 926 -3.46 16.76 -0.78
C ALA A 926 -2.89 15.78 0.27
N TYR A 927 -3.74 15.21 1.14
CA TYR A 927 -3.34 14.32 2.24
C TYR A 927 -2.47 13.14 1.80
N ARG A 928 -2.64 12.61 0.58
CA ARG A 928 -1.79 11.52 0.07
C ARG A 928 -0.32 11.92 -0.07
N TYR A 929 -0.09 13.17 -0.41
CA TYR A 929 1.22 13.69 -0.81
C TYR A 929 1.93 14.36 0.35
N GLU A 930 1.22 15.20 1.11
CA GLU A 930 1.74 15.91 2.27
C GLU A 930 0.82 15.71 3.51
N PRO A 931 0.72 14.46 4.06
CA PRO A 931 -0.27 14.11 5.09
C PRO A 931 -0.16 14.93 6.36
N LYS A 932 1.06 15.30 6.78
CA LYS A 932 1.26 16.16 7.95
C LYS A 932 0.79 17.59 7.67
N ALA A 933 1.18 18.19 6.55
CA ALA A 933 0.75 19.55 6.21
C ALA A 933 -0.78 19.63 6.05
N ALA A 934 -1.39 18.60 5.46
CA ALA A 934 -2.85 18.48 5.35
C ALA A 934 -3.53 18.44 6.73
N LEU A 935 -3.05 17.59 7.65
CA LEU A 935 -3.60 17.50 9.00
C LEU A 935 -3.37 18.76 9.84
N ASP A 936 -2.17 19.35 9.77
CA ASP A 936 -1.85 20.60 10.47
C ASP A 936 -2.77 21.74 9.97
N ASN A 937 -2.96 21.85 8.65
CA ASN A 937 -3.83 22.87 8.03
C ASN A 937 -5.31 22.66 8.40
N LEU A 938 -5.82 21.41 8.31
CA LEU A 938 -7.20 21.08 8.71
C LEU A 938 -7.43 21.31 10.22
N ALA A 939 -6.49 20.91 11.07
CA ALA A 939 -6.58 21.14 12.51
C ALA A 939 -6.55 22.64 12.84
N LYS A 940 -5.71 23.43 12.16
CA LYS A 940 -5.64 24.88 12.30
C LYS A 940 -6.92 25.58 11.81
N LEU A 941 -7.45 25.19 10.65
CA LEU A 941 -8.74 25.71 10.14
C LEU A 941 -9.90 25.44 11.12
N ARG A 942 -9.88 24.31 11.83
CA ARG A 942 -10.85 23.95 12.87
C ARG A 942 -10.63 24.69 14.21
N ALA A 943 -9.40 25.11 14.50
CA ALA A 943 -9.05 25.80 15.74
C ALA A 943 -9.28 27.31 15.65
N ASP A 944 -8.94 27.90 14.51
CA ASP A 944 -8.89 29.36 14.33
C ASP A 944 -10.20 29.92 13.73
N PHE A 945 -11.07 29.07 13.18
CA PHE A 945 -12.36 29.46 12.59
C PHE A 945 -13.49 28.49 12.97
N ASP A 946 -14.73 28.98 12.89
CA ASP A 946 -15.98 28.21 13.04
C ASP A 946 -16.27 27.38 11.77
N ALA A 947 -15.27 26.62 11.31
CA ALA A 947 -15.22 25.89 10.05
C ALA A 947 -15.61 24.40 10.17
N TYR A 948 -16.05 23.95 11.35
CA TYR A 948 -16.30 22.54 11.65
C TYR A 948 -17.62 22.36 12.43
N GLY A 949 -18.66 21.93 11.71
CA GLY A 949 -20.01 21.75 12.24
C GLY A 949 -20.39 20.28 12.52
N PRO A 950 -21.70 20.00 12.75
CA PRO A 950 -22.20 18.66 13.07
C PRO A 950 -22.02 17.63 11.93
N GLY A 951 -21.82 18.09 10.70
CA GLY A 951 -21.52 17.30 9.51
C GLY A 951 -20.05 17.33 9.07
N GLY A 952 -19.14 17.69 9.96
CA GLY A 952 -17.71 17.82 9.66
C GLY A 952 -17.34 19.22 9.16
N PHE A 953 -16.31 19.29 8.31
CA PHE A 953 -15.83 20.54 7.73
C PHE A 953 -16.86 21.20 6.81
N TYR A 954 -17.12 22.48 7.04
CA TYR A 954 -17.84 23.35 6.12
C TYR A 954 -17.01 23.64 4.85
N ASP A 955 -17.68 24.10 3.81
CA ASP A 955 -17.18 24.21 2.43
C ASP A 955 -15.89 25.02 2.25
N ALA A 956 -15.83 26.24 2.79
CA ALA A 956 -14.78 27.21 2.52
C ALA A 956 -14.64 28.27 3.63
N VAL A 957 -13.45 28.84 3.76
CA VAL A 957 -13.13 29.93 4.70
C VAL A 957 -12.37 31.05 3.99
N ALA A 958 -12.85 32.28 4.10
CA ALA A 958 -12.10 33.48 3.75
C ALA A 958 -11.26 33.92 4.97
N VAL A 959 -9.94 33.75 4.88
CA VAL A 959 -9.09 33.60 6.08
C VAL A 959 -8.63 34.89 6.74
N LYS A 960 -8.77 36.05 6.08
CA LYS A 960 -8.49 37.37 6.68
C LYS A 960 -9.74 37.98 7.30
N SER A 961 -10.92 37.79 6.71
CA SER A 961 -12.20 38.18 7.34
C SER A 961 -12.71 37.17 8.36
N GLY A 962 -12.20 35.93 8.34
CA GLY A 962 -12.71 34.82 9.15
C GLY A 962 -14.10 34.33 8.72
N LYS A 963 -14.56 34.71 7.51
CA LYS A 963 -15.91 34.41 7.04
C LYS A 963 -16.00 32.97 6.56
N VAL A 964 -16.88 32.18 7.18
CA VAL A 964 -17.07 30.75 6.88
C VAL A 964 -18.30 30.54 6.01
N SER A 965 -18.13 29.75 4.96
CA SER A 965 -19.19 29.24 4.08
C SER A 965 -19.92 28.07 4.76
N LYS A 966 -20.89 28.35 5.64
CA LYS A 966 -21.61 27.34 6.45
C LYS A 966 -22.63 26.49 5.67
N ARG A 967 -22.13 25.80 4.65
CA ARG A 967 -22.81 24.76 3.86
C ARG A 967 -21.98 23.50 3.81
N TYR A 968 -22.63 22.43 3.38
CA TYR A 968 -21.99 21.19 2.95
C TYR A 968 -22.46 20.88 1.52
N LEU A 969 -21.55 20.85 0.54
CA LEU A 969 -21.83 20.41 -0.83
C LEU A 969 -21.59 18.89 -0.98
N ALA A 970 -22.46 18.20 -1.72
CA ALA A 970 -22.36 16.74 -1.92
C ALA A 970 -21.07 16.33 -2.65
N LEU A 971 -20.58 17.18 -3.55
CA LEU A 971 -19.30 17.04 -4.23
C LEU A 971 -18.11 17.07 -3.25
N ASP A 972 -18.01 18.13 -2.46
CA ASP A 972 -16.84 18.39 -1.62
C ASP A 972 -16.79 17.47 -0.39
N GLN A 973 -17.95 17.14 0.19
CA GLN A 973 -18.06 16.09 1.21
C GLN A 973 -17.74 14.69 0.64
N GLY A 974 -18.10 14.44 -0.63
CA GLY A 974 -17.71 13.22 -1.36
C GLY A 974 -16.20 13.09 -1.50
N MET A 975 -15.51 14.17 -1.87
CA MET A 975 -14.05 14.20 -1.97
C MET A 975 -13.36 14.07 -0.61
N LEU A 976 -13.86 14.75 0.44
CA LEU A 976 -13.41 14.58 1.82
C LEU A 976 -13.49 13.10 2.26
N LEU A 977 -14.66 12.47 2.11
CA LEU A 977 -14.87 11.09 2.53
C LEU A 977 -14.05 10.10 1.69
N ALA A 978 -13.92 10.31 0.37
CA ALA A 978 -13.06 9.49 -0.50
C ALA A 978 -11.57 9.62 -0.16
N SER A 979 -11.10 10.82 0.24
CA SER A 979 -9.71 11.06 0.64
C SER A 979 -9.38 10.32 1.93
N PHE A 980 -10.15 10.56 2.99
CA PHE A 980 -9.98 9.89 4.28
C PHE A 980 -10.26 8.38 4.19
N GLY A 981 -11.21 7.99 3.35
CA GLY A 981 -11.57 6.61 3.04
C GLY A 981 -10.41 5.83 2.42
N ASN A 982 -9.79 6.34 1.36
CA ASN A 982 -8.62 5.73 0.75
C ASN A 982 -7.46 5.63 1.77
N ALA A 983 -7.20 6.69 2.54
CA ALA A 983 -6.14 6.71 3.56
C ALA A 983 -6.32 5.66 4.67
N LEU A 984 -7.54 5.49 5.19
CA LEU A 984 -7.84 4.57 6.29
C LEU A 984 -8.08 3.12 5.85
N THR A 985 -8.49 2.88 4.59
CA THR A 985 -8.83 1.54 4.08
C THR A 985 -7.75 0.89 3.24
N GLY A 986 -6.73 1.64 2.80
CA GLY A 986 -5.69 1.17 1.88
C GLY A 986 -6.16 1.18 0.43
N ASP A 987 -6.54 2.35 -0.08
CA ASP A 987 -6.90 2.60 -1.48
C ASP A 987 -8.06 1.75 -2.04
N LYS A 988 -8.97 1.24 -1.20
CA LYS A 988 -10.07 0.37 -1.64
C LYS A 988 -10.95 1.00 -2.72
N LEU A 989 -11.28 2.29 -2.60
CA LEU A 989 -12.15 2.97 -3.56
C LEU A 989 -11.53 2.95 -4.96
N ARG A 990 -10.22 3.26 -5.03
CA ARG A 990 -9.42 3.11 -6.26
C ARG A 990 -9.38 1.66 -6.74
N GLY A 991 -9.22 0.70 -5.82
CA GLY A 991 -9.23 -0.74 -6.12
C GLY A 991 -10.53 -1.23 -6.78
N TYR A 992 -11.68 -0.68 -6.39
CA TYR A 992 -12.97 -1.03 -6.99
C TYR A 992 -13.15 -0.47 -8.41
N PHE A 993 -12.73 0.77 -8.65
CA PHE A 993 -12.72 1.36 -9.99
C PHE A 993 -11.73 0.64 -10.92
N ALA A 994 -10.53 0.35 -10.41
CA ALA A 994 -9.46 -0.31 -11.13
C ALA A 994 -9.78 -1.76 -11.56
N ALA A 995 -10.79 -2.41 -10.98
CA ALA A 995 -11.06 -3.81 -11.22
C ALA A 995 -11.54 -4.10 -12.65
N GLY A 996 -10.82 -5.00 -13.33
CA GLY A 996 -11.12 -5.41 -14.71
C GLY A 996 -10.51 -4.49 -15.76
N GLU A 997 -11.30 -4.18 -16.79
CA GLU A 997 -10.87 -3.52 -18.03
C GLU A 997 -10.16 -2.17 -17.81
N ALA A 998 -10.56 -1.42 -16.78
CA ALA A 998 -9.94 -0.14 -16.43
C ALA A 998 -8.43 -0.27 -16.16
N THR A 999 -7.97 -1.26 -15.38
CA THR A 999 -6.53 -1.53 -15.23
C THR A 999 -5.90 -2.01 -16.53
N THR A 1000 -6.58 -2.88 -17.28
CA THR A 1000 -6.02 -3.48 -18.50
C THR A 1000 -5.73 -2.46 -19.59
N VAL A 1001 -6.61 -1.46 -19.76
CA VAL A 1001 -6.49 -0.45 -20.83
C VAL A 1001 -5.80 0.83 -20.34
N LEU A 1002 -6.21 1.39 -19.20
CA LEU A 1002 -5.70 2.70 -18.75
C LEU A 1002 -4.28 2.62 -18.18
N LYS A 1003 -3.94 1.60 -17.38
CA LYS A 1003 -2.61 1.51 -16.76
C LYS A 1003 -1.45 1.52 -17.77
N PRO A 1004 -1.44 0.72 -18.86
CA PRO A 1004 -0.38 0.80 -19.85
C PRO A 1004 -0.41 2.08 -20.69
N LEU A 1005 -1.59 2.73 -20.83
CA LEU A 1005 -1.75 3.99 -21.55
C LEU A 1005 -1.14 5.18 -20.80
N LEU A 1006 -1.47 5.32 -19.50
CA LEU A 1006 -0.94 6.39 -18.65
C LEU A 1006 0.58 6.27 -18.46
N GLY A 1007 1.09 5.05 -18.36
CA GLY A 1007 2.52 4.76 -18.17
C GLY A 1007 3.42 5.03 -19.39
N LEU A 1008 2.92 5.67 -20.45
CA LEU A 1008 3.71 6.10 -21.60
C LEU A 1008 4.38 7.47 -21.40
N GLU A 1009 3.73 8.39 -20.68
CA GLU A 1009 4.16 9.79 -20.53
C GLU A 1009 5.34 9.99 -19.57
N LYS A 1010 6.16 11.03 -19.82
CA LYS A 1010 7.41 11.27 -19.07
C LYS A 1010 7.74 12.74 -18.86
N TRP A 1011 6.93 13.40 -18.03
CA TRP A 1011 7.08 14.83 -17.79
C TRP A 1011 8.32 15.20 -16.97
N GLU A 1012 8.79 16.43 -17.20
CA GLU A 1012 9.91 17.05 -16.47
C GLU A 1012 9.49 17.67 -15.12
N SER A 1013 8.33 17.31 -14.55
CA SER A 1013 7.86 17.90 -13.28
C SER A 1013 8.79 17.57 -12.10
N HIS A 1014 9.24 18.58 -11.35
CA HIS A 1014 10.10 18.44 -10.17
C HIS A 1014 9.96 19.61 -9.17
N SER A 1015 10.34 19.38 -7.92
CA SER A 1015 10.30 20.35 -6.81
C SER A 1015 11.65 20.52 -6.13
#